data_AF-A0A3D4VWF3-F1
#
_entry.id   AF-A0A3D4VWF3-F1
#
_cell.length_a   1.000
_cell.length_b   1.000
_cell.length_c   1.000
_cell.angle_alpha   90.00
_cell.angle_beta   90.00
_cell.angle_gamma   90.00
#
_symmetry.space_group_name_H-M   'P 1'
#
loop_
_entity.id
_entity.type
_entity.pdbx_description
1 polymer ?
#
loop_
_entity_poly.entity_id
_entity_poly.type
_entity_poly.pdbx_seq_one_letter_code
_entity_poly.pdbx_strand_id
1 'polypeptide(L)'
;MKRFAFILGIICCMFSFNLSVLAQNTTSGQVAAFSDVPTDYWAWQEIQYSVSQNIVSGNGDGTFLPNAGVTREQFCRMLTSTFSASLSNTREQSFSDVPAEKWSYPYVEASREFLTGYANPFGGLPLFKPEDYATREDIAVALVRMMGLTDKDVMDTSYVQNHFSDYTDISPQLINYMNLACERGLMSGYPDGTLRPVKGMTRAETVVLLNRATKQAVTNISDEISLSAKAVYNNTGEEATVYIKAEEGTAITVDGETIRMENNGSGEYEGTYLYNFQEEGEKSCIIKGTKAGKTKTIEVTLTYKVSAPKLNIIQFPTSATTKQITIRGTLTDARYDKYLTINGENIQVDYDGKWEKTVTLQEGENKFIFTATNEADKTVTIEKTAVFNTSGSQLTILRCPTTATTKQVTINGTLKDSNYDVLLTINGENVRVDYEGKWEKTVTLLDGENTYTFVATNMAGKIVTEERTIQFSAGSPEISFTNCPEVTQQKYLAVQGNVGGFTDGLKLYLNDQQVSLKYDNSFSITTALEEGENSLAFRAINSYGKETSIMKTVTYISEMKAPELEVDDIPSATNEDTVEISGSVYDALDSAVVVYINDKKVSSGNGSFSTTFSLEEGINNISVNATNSYGKTTTVLKSITYQAPSTEEVEPESELEETTM
;
A
#
# COMPACT_ATOMS: atom_id res chain seq x y z
N MET A 1 27.43 47.42 14.00
CA MET A 1 25.98 47.13 13.87
C MET A 1 25.11 47.80 14.95
N LYS A 2 25.41 47.72 16.26
CA LYS A 2 24.55 48.34 17.31
C LYS A 2 24.47 49.89 17.30
N ARG A 3 25.56 50.59 16.93
CA ARG A 3 25.57 52.06 16.77
C ARG A 3 24.65 52.57 15.65
N PHE A 4 24.50 51.78 14.58
CA PHE A 4 23.62 52.10 13.44
C PHE A 4 22.14 51.86 13.78
N ALA A 5 21.83 50.83 14.57
CA ALA A 5 20.44 50.51 14.95
C ALA A 5 19.80 51.56 15.86
N PHE A 6 20.59 52.27 16.68
CA PHE A 6 20.09 53.34 17.55
C PHE A 6 19.84 54.65 16.79
N ILE A 7 20.73 55.00 15.83
CA ILE A 7 20.49 56.09 14.88
C ILE A 7 19.28 55.77 13.97
N LEU A 8 19.09 54.50 13.59
CA LEU A 8 17.90 54.06 12.83
C LEU A 8 16.60 54.13 13.64
N GLY A 9 16.65 53.94 14.97
CA GLY A 9 15.52 54.16 15.88
C GLY A 9 15.10 55.63 15.93
N ILE A 10 16.05 56.56 15.84
CA ILE A 10 15.80 58.00 15.69
C ILE A 10 15.17 58.32 14.32
N ILE A 11 15.58 57.60 13.26
CA ILE A 11 15.08 57.79 11.88
C ILE A 11 13.65 57.24 11.69
N CYS A 12 13.28 56.13 12.35
CA CYS A 12 11.95 55.52 12.15
C CYS A 12 10.78 56.33 12.75
N CYS A 13 11.02 57.14 13.78
CA CYS A 13 9.96 57.86 14.48
C CYS A 13 9.55 59.20 13.87
N MET A 14 10.30 59.76 12.90
CA MET A 14 9.91 61.02 12.23
C MET A 14 9.25 60.84 10.85
N PHE A 15 9.32 59.66 10.24
CA PHE A 15 8.71 59.38 8.93
C PHE A 15 7.57 58.34 8.96
N SER A 16 7.19 57.83 10.14
CA SER A 16 6.15 56.80 10.28
C SER A 16 4.86 57.34 10.88
N PHE A 17 4.11 58.15 10.12
CA PHE A 17 2.65 58.12 10.23
C PHE A 17 2.04 58.13 8.83
N ASN A 18 1.95 56.92 8.28
CA ASN A 18 1.00 56.63 7.21
C ASN A 18 -0.42 56.83 7.75
N LEU A 19 -1.24 57.40 6.89
CA LEU A 19 -2.67 57.65 7.08
C LEU A 19 -3.38 56.32 7.40
N SER A 20 -3.76 56.13 8.65
CA SER A 20 -4.74 55.13 9.09
C SER A 20 -5.58 55.78 10.17
N VAL A 21 -6.66 56.44 9.73
CA VAL A 21 -7.71 56.93 10.62
C VAL A 21 -8.42 55.71 11.20
N LEU A 22 -8.09 55.36 12.43
CA LEU A 22 -9.02 54.76 13.37
C LEU A 22 -9.16 55.72 14.53
N ALA A 23 -10.39 56.15 14.74
CA ALA A 23 -10.80 57.05 15.79
C ALA A 23 -10.31 56.56 17.15
N GLN A 24 -9.34 57.27 17.71
CA GLN A 24 -9.15 57.36 19.15
C GLN A 24 -9.09 58.83 19.53
N ASN A 25 -9.90 59.14 20.54
CA ASN A 25 -10.18 60.44 21.12
C ASN A 25 -9.05 61.46 20.97
N THR A 26 -9.38 62.55 20.29
CA THR A 26 -8.81 63.87 20.50
C THR A 26 -9.02 64.28 21.95
N THR A 27 -8.16 63.81 22.84
CA THR A 27 -7.92 64.53 24.08
C THR A 27 -7.08 65.74 23.69
N SER A 28 -7.75 66.88 23.56
CA SER A 28 -7.17 68.21 23.67
C SER A 28 -5.97 68.17 24.62
N GLY A 29 -4.79 68.61 24.16
CA GLY A 29 -3.61 68.74 25.00
C GLY A 29 -3.90 69.69 26.15
N GLN A 30 -4.41 69.16 27.26
CA GLN A 30 -4.49 69.86 28.51
C GLN A 30 -3.05 70.09 28.96
N VAL A 31 -2.63 71.35 28.89
CA VAL A 31 -1.48 71.87 29.64
C VAL A 31 -1.64 71.38 31.08
N ALA A 32 -0.69 70.56 31.54
CA ALA A 32 -0.72 70.06 32.91
C ALA A 32 -0.43 71.23 33.84
N ALA A 33 -1.46 71.79 34.48
CA ALA A 33 -1.29 72.86 35.44
C ALA A 33 -0.76 72.28 36.75
N PHE A 34 0.51 72.57 37.07
CA PHE A 34 1.11 72.23 38.35
C PHE A 34 1.11 73.44 39.27
N SER A 35 0.67 73.25 40.51
CA SER A 35 0.54 74.33 41.50
C SER A 35 1.89 74.97 41.89
N ASP A 36 2.99 74.24 41.73
CA ASP A 36 4.37 74.64 42.04
C ASP A 36 5.22 74.99 40.81
N VAL A 37 4.60 75.07 39.62
CA VAL A 37 5.25 75.50 38.37
C VAL A 37 4.36 76.54 37.68
N PRO A 38 4.38 77.82 38.13
CA PRO A 38 3.62 78.89 37.48
C PRO A 38 4.12 79.14 36.04
N THR A 39 3.30 79.79 35.22
CA THR A 39 3.59 80.00 33.77
C THR A 39 4.83 80.83 33.48
N ASP A 40 5.29 81.61 34.46
CA ASP A 40 6.51 82.41 34.42
C ASP A 40 7.74 81.69 35.01
N TYR A 41 7.59 80.43 35.45
CA TYR A 41 8.72 79.61 35.88
C TYR A 41 9.69 79.38 34.71
N TRP A 42 10.99 79.55 34.96
CA TRP A 42 12.02 79.57 33.91
C TRP A 42 12.08 78.30 33.02
N ALA A 43 11.68 77.15 33.56
CA ALA A 43 11.61 75.88 32.83
C ALA A 43 10.18 75.47 32.45
N TRP A 44 9.21 76.37 32.54
CA TRP A 44 7.79 76.04 32.35
C TRP A 44 7.55 75.40 30.98
N GLN A 45 8.11 75.96 29.91
CA GLN A 45 7.92 75.45 28.55
C GLN A 45 8.49 74.04 28.39
N GLU A 46 9.70 73.80 28.90
CA GLU A 46 10.38 72.52 28.83
C GLU A 46 9.66 71.46 29.66
N ILE A 47 9.16 71.82 30.85
CA ILE A 47 8.37 70.93 31.68
C ILE A 47 7.08 70.55 30.96
N GLN A 48 6.34 71.51 30.41
CA GLN A 48 5.10 71.24 29.66
C GLN A 48 5.36 70.34 28.45
N TYR A 49 6.42 70.61 27.69
CA TYR A 49 6.82 69.77 26.57
C TYR A 49 7.13 68.35 27.03
N SER A 50 7.98 68.17 28.03
CA SER A 50 8.38 66.84 28.51
C SER A 50 7.20 66.06 29.13
N VAL A 51 6.22 66.74 29.73
CA VAL A 51 4.97 66.10 30.16
C VAL A 51 4.11 65.67 28.97
N SER A 52 3.95 66.52 27.95
CA SER A 52 3.20 66.18 26.73
C SER A 52 3.79 64.98 25.98
N GLN A 53 5.11 64.78 26.08
CA GLN A 53 5.82 63.66 25.46
C GLN A 53 5.92 62.43 26.38
N ASN A 54 5.27 62.42 27.55
CA ASN A 54 5.35 61.35 28.55
C ASN A 54 6.79 61.02 29.01
N ILE A 55 7.68 62.02 28.97
CA ILE A 55 9.06 61.92 29.46
C ILE A 55 9.08 62.02 30.99
N VAL A 56 8.23 62.90 31.54
CA VAL A 56 8.04 63.08 32.98
C VAL A 56 6.54 63.22 33.29
N SER A 57 6.18 62.95 34.54
CA SER A 57 4.83 63.18 35.07
C SER A 57 4.91 63.96 36.40
N GLY A 58 3.79 64.55 36.83
CA GLY A 58 3.64 65.10 38.18
C GLY A 58 3.55 64.02 39.26
N ASN A 59 3.44 64.46 40.52
CA ASN A 59 3.43 63.59 41.71
C ASN A 59 2.03 63.02 42.05
N GLY A 60 1.02 63.31 41.23
CA GLY A 60 -0.37 62.85 41.44
C GLY A 60 -1.22 63.71 42.39
N ASP A 61 -0.59 64.62 43.14
CA ASP A 61 -1.22 65.59 44.04
C ASP A 61 -1.40 67.00 43.41
N GLY A 62 -1.11 67.14 42.11
CA GLY A 62 -1.14 68.42 41.41
C GLY A 62 0.17 69.23 41.48
N THR A 63 1.26 68.63 41.97
CA THR A 63 2.62 69.22 41.95
C THR A 63 3.55 68.50 40.96
N PHE A 64 4.59 69.20 40.50
CA PHE A 64 5.66 68.66 39.65
C PHE A 64 6.98 68.41 40.41
N LEU A 65 7.21 69.15 41.49
CA LEU A 65 8.43 69.18 42.29
C LEU A 65 9.67 69.58 41.47
N PRO A 66 9.70 70.78 40.85
CA PRO A 66 10.76 71.16 39.91
C PRO A 66 12.16 71.18 40.52
N ASN A 67 12.28 71.42 41.83
CA ASN A 67 13.54 71.49 42.56
C ASN A 67 13.94 70.16 43.23
N ALA A 68 13.14 69.11 43.12
CA ALA A 68 13.52 67.81 43.66
C ALA A 68 14.67 67.21 42.83
N GLY A 69 15.65 66.61 43.51
CA GLY A 69 16.77 65.93 42.86
C GLY A 69 16.32 64.68 42.09
N VAL A 70 16.96 64.41 40.97
CA VAL A 70 16.72 63.24 40.12
C VAL A 70 17.77 62.18 40.43
N THR A 71 17.33 60.97 40.80
CA THR A 71 18.23 59.83 40.97
C THR A 71 18.73 59.30 39.62
N ARG A 72 19.85 58.59 39.60
CA ARG A 72 20.42 58.01 38.37
C ARG A 72 19.43 57.08 37.67
N GLU A 73 18.66 56.30 38.42
CA GLU A 73 17.63 55.42 37.86
C GLU A 73 16.41 56.17 37.29
N GLN A 74 16.00 57.26 37.94
CA GLN A 74 14.95 58.15 37.40
C GLN A 74 15.43 58.87 36.14
N PHE A 75 16.71 59.26 36.09
CA PHE A 75 17.30 59.83 34.89
C PHE A 75 17.30 58.81 33.74
N CYS A 76 17.65 57.53 33.96
CA CYS A 76 17.50 56.48 32.94
C CYS A 76 16.06 56.36 32.42
N ARG A 77 15.05 56.47 33.29
CA ARG A 77 13.65 56.47 32.87
C ARG A 77 13.32 57.65 31.96
N MET A 78 13.77 58.86 32.34
CA MET A 78 13.58 60.07 31.53
C MET A 78 14.31 59.97 30.19
N LEU A 79 15.54 59.48 30.21
CA LEU A 79 16.40 59.26 29.06
C LEU A 79 15.75 58.31 28.06
N THR A 80 15.37 57.11 28.51
CA THR A 80 14.71 56.10 27.65
C THR A 80 13.37 56.57 27.11
N SER A 81 12.58 57.31 27.89
CA SER A 81 11.34 57.94 27.37
C SER A 81 11.64 58.97 26.28
N THR A 82 12.66 59.81 26.46
CA THR A 82 12.99 60.88 25.50
C THR A 82 13.26 60.33 24.11
N PHE A 83 13.81 59.11 23.99
CA PHE A 83 14.16 58.48 22.72
C PHE A 83 13.30 57.26 22.37
N SER A 84 12.23 56.98 23.13
CA SER A 84 11.40 55.79 22.95
C SER A 84 12.23 54.49 22.83
N ALA A 85 13.26 54.37 23.66
CA ALA A 85 14.23 53.27 23.57
C ALA A 85 13.55 51.91 23.81
N SER A 86 13.92 50.90 23.01
CA SER A 86 13.49 49.53 23.25
C SER A 86 14.05 49.04 24.59
N LEU A 87 13.16 48.81 25.54
CA LEU A 87 13.52 48.35 26.88
C LEU A 87 13.98 46.90 26.83
N SER A 88 15.08 46.59 27.51
CA SER A 88 15.58 45.22 27.62
C SER A 88 14.97 44.53 28.83
N ASN A 89 14.31 43.39 28.60
CA ASN A 89 13.83 42.50 29.66
C ASN A 89 14.72 41.24 29.82
N THR A 90 15.94 41.28 29.27
CA THR A 90 16.91 40.19 29.40
C THR A 90 17.35 40.04 30.85
N ARG A 91 17.56 38.80 31.33
CA ARG A 91 18.06 38.54 32.70
C ARG A 91 19.58 38.65 32.84
N GLU A 92 20.28 39.13 31.82
CA GLU A 92 21.72 39.41 31.90
C GLU A 92 21.95 40.81 32.48
N GLN A 93 22.43 40.87 33.72
CA GLN A 93 22.68 42.13 34.42
C GLN A 93 24.00 42.76 33.96
N SER A 94 24.00 44.05 33.67
CA SER A 94 25.22 44.82 33.37
C SER A 94 25.86 45.43 34.62
N PHE A 95 25.10 45.57 35.70
CA PHE A 95 25.53 46.16 36.98
C PHE A 95 25.14 45.28 38.18
N SER A 96 26.02 45.16 39.16
CA SER A 96 25.81 44.25 40.31
C SER A 96 24.76 44.71 41.31
N ASP A 97 24.44 46.01 41.35
CA ASP A 97 23.52 46.66 42.28
C ASP A 97 22.16 47.02 41.66
N VAL A 98 21.86 46.47 40.47
CA VAL A 98 20.56 46.63 39.79
C VAL A 98 19.95 45.25 39.52
N PRO A 99 19.21 44.67 40.49
CA PRO A 99 18.54 43.39 40.32
C PRO A 99 17.47 43.44 39.22
N ALA A 100 17.26 42.32 38.52
CA ALA A 100 16.30 42.21 37.42
C ALA A 100 14.86 42.56 37.83
N GLU A 101 14.55 42.41 39.12
CA GLU A 101 13.25 42.71 39.72
C GLU A 101 13.06 44.20 40.05
N LYS A 102 14.11 45.04 40.00
CA LYS A 102 14.00 46.47 40.29
C LYS A 102 13.20 47.16 39.18
N TRP A 103 12.29 48.07 39.55
CA TRP A 103 11.47 48.83 38.59
C TRP A 103 12.31 49.54 37.52
N SER A 104 13.51 49.97 37.89
CA SER A 104 14.43 50.70 37.04
C SER A 104 15.27 49.83 36.11
N TYR A 105 15.33 48.52 36.35
CA TYR A 105 16.17 47.57 35.61
C TYR A 105 16.08 47.70 34.08
N PRO A 106 14.89 47.64 33.44
CA PRO A 106 14.80 47.73 31.98
C PRO A 106 15.32 49.07 31.44
N TYR A 107 15.18 50.15 32.21
CA TYR A 107 15.63 51.48 31.84
C TYR A 107 17.14 51.64 31.98
N VAL A 108 17.71 51.08 33.05
CA VAL A 108 19.17 51.07 33.28
C VAL A 108 19.87 50.21 32.21
N GLU A 109 19.35 49.02 31.92
CA GLU A 109 19.95 48.13 30.89
C GLU A 109 19.84 48.72 29.49
N ALA A 110 18.75 49.43 29.18
CA ALA A 110 18.62 50.19 27.94
C ALA A 110 19.57 51.41 27.90
N SER A 111 19.96 51.93 29.05
CA SER A 111 20.79 53.15 29.18
C SER A 111 22.25 52.90 29.53
N ARG A 112 22.68 51.64 29.67
CA ARG A 112 23.98 51.26 30.24
C ARG A 112 25.21 51.84 29.54
N GLU A 113 25.09 52.16 28.26
CA GLU A 113 26.17 52.79 27.48
C GLU A 113 26.20 54.31 27.64
N PHE A 114 25.15 54.95 28.16
CA PHE A 114 25.03 56.42 28.23
C PHE A 114 25.50 57.01 29.56
N LEU A 115 25.46 56.23 30.64
CA LEU A 115 25.96 56.64 31.96
C LEU A 115 27.24 55.89 32.30
N THR A 116 28.00 56.45 33.22
CA THR A 116 29.23 55.86 33.75
C THR A 116 28.89 54.78 34.78
N GLY A 117 29.55 53.63 34.71
CA GLY A 117 29.58 52.66 35.80
C GLY A 117 30.75 52.92 36.74
N TYR A 118 30.59 52.60 38.02
CA TYR A 118 31.65 52.70 39.03
C TYR A 118 32.33 51.35 39.20
N ALA A 119 33.65 51.37 39.41
CA ALA A 119 34.38 50.14 39.71
C ALA A 119 33.84 49.48 40.98
N ASN A 120 33.65 48.16 40.93
CA ASN A 120 33.23 47.40 42.10
C ASN A 120 34.46 47.03 42.95
N PRO A 121 34.58 47.52 44.19
CA PRO A 121 35.74 47.26 45.04
C PRO A 121 35.87 45.77 45.44
N PHE A 122 34.82 44.97 45.24
CA PHE A 122 34.80 43.54 45.54
C PHE A 122 35.00 42.65 44.30
N GLY A 123 35.27 43.25 43.12
CA GLY A 123 35.36 42.55 41.84
C GLY A 123 33.97 42.17 41.26
N GLY A 124 33.95 41.71 40.01
CA GLY A 124 32.71 41.38 39.28
C GLY A 124 32.17 42.55 38.45
N LEU A 125 30.85 42.56 38.22
CA LEU A 125 30.18 43.60 37.44
C LEU A 125 30.31 44.99 38.12
N PRO A 126 30.37 46.09 37.35
CA PRO A 126 30.43 47.44 37.89
C PRO A 126 29.16 47.81 38.71
N LEU A 127 29.29 48.83 39.56
CA LEU A 127 28.17 49.42 40.31
C LEU A 127 27.54 50.57 39.51
N PHE A 128 26.21 50.63 39.46
CA PHE A 128 25.47 51.72 38.83
C PHE A 128 25.10 52.84 39.80
N LYS A 129 24.88 52.51 41.08
CA LYS A 129 24.35 53.37 42.14
C LYS A 129 23.00 54.01 41.77
N PRO A 130 21.93 53.21 41.60
CA PRO A 130 20.66 53.69 41.05
C PRO A 130 20.01 54.82 41.85
N GLU A 131 20.14 54.79 43.19
CA GLU A 131 19.48 55.73 44.10
C GLU A 131 20.30 56.99 44.39
N ASP A 132 21.56 57.06 43.96
CA ASP A 132 22.36 58.29 44.03
C ASP A 132 21.77 59.35 43.10
N TYR A 133 21.86 60.62 43.48
CA TYR A 133 21.47 61.72 42.60
C TYR A 133 22.36 61.75 41.35
N ALA A 134 21.73 61.87 40.18
CA ALA A 134 22.44 62.05 38.92
C ALA A 134 23.16 63.40 38.95
N THR A 135 24.50 63.35 38.90
CA THR A 135 25.31 64.56 38.91
C THR A 135 25.23 65.27 37.56
N ARG A 136 25.61 66.53 37.53
CA ARG A 136 25.63 67.28 36.28
C ARG A 136 26.62 66.70 35.27
N GLU A 137 27.78 66.21 35.72
CA GLU A 137 28.74 65.53 34.85
C GLU A 137 28.23 64.16 34.34
N ASP A 138 27.44 63.42 35.13
CA ASP A 138 26.76 62.21 34.66
C ASP A 138 25.79 62.52 33.50
N ILE A 139 25.01 63.60 33.63
CA ILE A 139 24.09 64.02 32.58
C ILE A 139 24.87 64.46 31.34
N ALA A 140 25.98 65.19 31.47
CA ALA A 140 26.79 65.61 30.33
C ALA A 140 27.29 64.42 29.48
N VAL A 141 27.78 63.36 30.13
CA VAL A 141 28.19 62.12 29.44
C VAL A 141 27.02 61.54 28.65
N ALA A 142 25.84 61.44 29.27
CA ALA A 142 24.66 60.93 28.61
C ALA A 142 24.27 61.80 27.40
N LEU A 143 24.24 63.13 27.54
CA LEU A 143 23.92 64.06 26.44
C LEU A 143 24.85 63.88 25.25
N VAL A 144 26.16 63.80 25.49
CA VAL A 144 27.16 63.61 24.44
C VAL A 144 26.99 62.26 23.74
N ARG A 145 26.88 61.18 24.52
CA ARG A 145 26.75 59.83 23.95
C ARG A 145 25.45 59.66 23.17
N MET A 146 24.38 60.35 23.59
CA MET A 146 23.13 60.40 22.84
C MET A 146 23.27 61.03 21.46
N MET A 147 24.16 62.01 21.29
CA MET A 147 24.46 62.57 19.97
C MET A 147 25.31 61.64 19.09
N GLY A 148 25.60 60.41 19.54
CA GLY A 148 26.51 59.49 18.87
C GLY A 148 27.98 59.87 19.01
N LEU A 149 28.30 60.83 19.89
CA LEU A 149 29.63 61.34 20.10
C LEU A 149 30.35 60.64 21.25
N THR A 150 31.66 60.78 21.26
CA THR A 150 32.57 60.21 22.25
C THR A 150 33.50 61.29 22.81
N ASP A 151 34.25 60.95 23.85
CA ASP A 151 35.30 61.79 24.45
C ASP A 151 36.43 62.17 23.47
N LYS A 152 36.46 61.56 22.28
CA LYS A 152 37.43 61.85 21.21
C LYS A 152 36.96 62.90 20.22
N ASP A 153 35.68 63.25 20.23
CA ASP A 153 35.08 64.21 19.28
C ASP A 153 35.12 65.66 19.78
N VAL A 154 35.79 65.90 20.92
CA VAL A 154 36.03 67.22 21.49
C VAL A 154 36.97 68.02 20.59
N MET A 155 36.59 69.26 20.27
CA MET A 155 37.40 70.14 19.42
C MET A 155 38.27 71.06 20.27
N ASP A 156 37.72 71.61 21.35
CA ASP A 156 38.46 72.43 22.32
C ASP A 156 38.53 71.73 23.68
N THR A 157 39.68 71.09 23.93
CA THR A 157 39.95 70.40 25.21
C THR A 157 40.15 71.35 26.40
N SER A 158 40.27 72.66 26.15
CA SER A 158 40.43 73.69 27.19
C SER A 158 39.16 74.53 27.39
N TYR A 159 38.05 74.20 26.71
CA TYR A 159 36.84 75.02 26.72
C TYR A 159 36.34 75.31 28.13
N VAL A 160 36.10 74.28 28.95
CA VAL A 160 35.56 74.47 30.31
C VAL A 160 36.54 75.19 31.24
N GLN A 161 37.85 74.94 31.09
CA GLN A 161 38.90 75.60 31.86
C GLN A 161 38.91 77.12 31.60
N ASN A 162 38.66 77.55 30.37
CA ASN A 162 38.67 78.96 30.00
C ASN A 162 37.39 79.71 30.37
N HIS A 163 36.28 78.99 30.64
CA HIS A 163 34.96 79.60 30.81
C HIS A 163 34.36 79.44 32.22
N PHE A 164 34.86 78.51 33.03
CA PHE A 164 34.26 78.21 34.34
C PHE A 164 35.29 78.12 35.45
N SER A 165 34.98 78.73 36.60
CA SER A 165 35.91 78.86 37.72
C SER A 165 36.11 77.58 38.54
N ASP A 166 35.15 76.66 38.48
CA ASP A 166 35.12 75.39 39.21
C ASP A 166 35.43 74.18 38.31
N TYR A 167 36.07 74.40 37.15
CA TYR A 167 36.40 73.31 36.22
C TYR A 167 37.28 72.22 36.84
N THR A 168 38.05 72.54 37.88
CA THR A 168 38.89 71.59 38.62
C THR A 168 38.08 70.57 39.42
N ASP A 169 36.78 70.83 39.65
CA ASP A 169 35.88 69.92 40.35
C ASP A 169 35.32 68.83 39.42
N ILE A 170 35.59 68.90 38.11
CA ILE A 170 35.18 67.91 37.12
C ILE A 170 36.01 66.63 37.31
N SER A 171 35.34 65.47 37.34
CA SER A 171 36.02 64.18 37.33
C SER A 171 37.00 64.09 36.13
N PRO A 172 38.30 63.81 36.32
CA PRO A 172 39.31 63.90 35.25
C PRO A 172 38.96 63.11 33.98
N GLN A 173 38.34 61.93 34.13
CA GLN A 173 37.90 61.08 33.03
C GLN A 173 36.69 61.61 32.24
N LEU A 174 35.97 62.60 32.80
CA LEU A 174 34.77 63.19 32.20
C LEU A 174 35.02 64.57 31.60
N ILE A 175 36.24 65.11 31.71
CA ILE A 175 36.54 66.48 31.26
C ILE A 175 36.25 66.68 29.77
N ASN A 176 36.55 65.70 28.92
CA ASN A 176 36.25 65.79 27.48
C ASN A 176 34.74 65.74 27.21
N TYR A 177 33.97 64.97 27.98
CA TYR A 177 32.52 64.98 27.87
C TYR A 177 31.93 66.32 28.30
N MET A 178 32.50 66.96 29.34
CA MET A 178 32.09 68.29 29.78
C MET A 178 32.44 69.38 28.77
N ASN A 179 33.66 69.37 28.22
CA ASN A 179 34.06 70.23 27.11
C ASN A 179 33.09 70.10 25.94
N LEU A 180 32.82 68.86 25.53
CA LEU A 180 31.95 68.57 24.39
C LEU A 180 30.50 69.00 24.64
N ALA A 181 29.97 68.77 25.86
CA ALA A 181 28.63 69.21 26.22
C ALA A 181 28.51 70.75 26.20
N CYS A 182 29.54 71.48 26.62
CA CYS A 182 29.53 72.94 26.64
C CYS A 182 29.82 73.58 25.28
N GLU A 183 30.83 73.11 24.53
CA GLU A 183 31.17 73.66 23.20
C GLU A 183 30.03 73.47 22.20
N ARG A 184 29.28 72.35 22.32
CA ARG A 184 28.11 72.07 21.48
C ARG A 184 26.87 72.79 21.99
N GLY A 185 26.91 73.44 23.14
CA GLY A 185 25.76 74.12 23.71
C GLY A 185 24.69 73.18 24.30
N LEU A 186 24.97 71.88 24.44
CA LEU A 186 24.09 70.93 25.14
C LEU A 186 23.92 71.31 26.61
N MET A 187 24.96 71.87 27.21
CA MET A 187 25.01 72.34 28.58
C MET A 187 25.63 73.73 28.65
N SER A 188 25.15 74.57 29.56
CA SER A 188 25.67 75.92 29.79
C SER A 188 25.95 76.13 31.28
N GLY A 189 26.93 76.95 31.66
CA GLY A 189 27.20 77.24 33.08
C GLY A 189 26.10 78.06 33.75
N TYR A 190 26.24 78.24 35.06
CA TYR A 190 25.38 79.09 35.87
C TYR A 190 25.79 80.57 35.74
N PRO A 191 24.90 81.53 36.05
CA PRO A 191 25.19 82.96 35.95
C PRO A 191 26.38 83.45 36.79
N ASP A 192 26.78 82.68 37.81
CA ASP A 192 27.94 82.95 38.67
C ASP A 192 29.28 82.45 38.09
N GLY A 193 29.28 81.94 36.85
CA GLY A 193 30.48 81.44 36.17
C GLY A 193 30.91 80.03 36.58
N THR A 194 30.03 79.27 37.25
CA THR A 194 30.30 77.89 37.67
C THR A 194 29.60 76.84 36.80
N LEU A 195 30.11 75.62 36.75
CA LEU A 195 29.45 74.45 36.18
C LEU A 195 28.71 73.64 37.22
N ARG A 196 29.25 73.52 38.44
CA ARG A 196 28.80 72.64 39.53
C ARG A 196 28.75 71.17 39.08
N PRO A 197 29.87 70.59 38.62
CA PRO A 197 29.89 69.29 37.93
C PRO A 197 29.38 68.13 38.80
N VAL A 198 29.75 68.10 40.08
CA VAL A 198 29.36 67.05 41.03
C VAL A 198 28.00 67.30 41.71
N LYS A 199 27.31 68.41 41.40
CA LYS A 199 26.01 68.74 41.98
C LYS A 199 24.93 67.83 41.38
N GLY A 200 24.09 67.24 42.24
CA GLY A 200 22.88 66.53 41.84
C GLY A 200 21.91 67.44 41.09
N MET A 201 21.32 66.91 40.01
CA MET A 201 20.46 67.68 39.11
C MET A 201 19.00 67.66 39.54
N THR A 202 18.33 68.81 39.48
CA THR A 202 16.90 68.91 39.76
C THR A 202 16.05 68.47 38.57
N ARG A 203 14.80 68.07 38.81
CA ARG A 203 13.85 67.66 37.77
C ARG A 203 13.72 68.71 36.66
N ALA A 204 13.62 69.99 37.01
CA ALA A 204 13.53 71.09 36.05
C ALA A 204 14.81 71.26 35.22
N GLU A 205 15.99 71.18 35.85
CA GLU A 205 17.27 71.27 35.14
C GLU A 205 17.48 70.09 34.18
N THR A 206 17.12 68.87 34.60
CA THR A 206 17.26 67.66 33.77
C THR A 206 16.39 67.72 32.51
N VAL A 207 15.10 68.10 32.61
CA VAL A 207 14.23 68.17 31.42
C VAL A 207 14.68 69.24 30.43
N VAL A 208 15.23 70.35 30.91
CA VAL A 208 15.75 71.43 30.05
C VAL A 208 16.94 70.95 29.23
N LEU A 209 17.87 70.22 29.86
CA LEU A 209 19.03 69.68 29.18
C LEU A 209 18.66 68.57 28.17
N LEU A 210 17.74 67.67 28.52
CA LEU A 210 17.23 66.65 27.60
C LEU A 210 16.57 67.29 26.37
N ASN A 211 15.68 68.27 26.58
CA ASN A 211 15.01 68.97 25.48
C ASN A 211 16.00 69.74 24.59
N ARG A 212 17.07 70.29 25.17
CA ARG A 212 18.12 70.97 24.40
C ARG A 212 18.88 70.00 23.50
N ALA A 213 19.26 68.84 24.03
CA ALA A 213 19.90 67.79 23.24
C ALA A 213 19.00 67.28 22.11
N THR A 214 17.71 67.08 22.36
CA THR A 214 16.74 66.67 21.33
C THR A 214 16.61 67.73 20.23
N LYS A 215 16.47 69.01 20.58
CA LYS A 215 16.41 70.10 19.61
C LYS A 215 17.67 70.14 18.72
N GLN A 216 18.84 69.97 19.31
CA GLN A 216 20.11 70.00 18.58
C GLN A 216 20.33 68.76 17.70
N ALA A 217 19.90 67.57 18.14
CA ALA A 217 19.94 66.36 17.33
C ALA A 217 19.10 66.49 16.05
N VAL A 218 17.92 67.11 16.14
CA VAL A 218 17.05 67.38 14.98
C VAL A 218 17.70 68.34 13.99
N THR A 219 18.43 69.36 14.47
CA THR A 219 19.14 70.31 13.60
C THR A 219 20.34 69.69 12.86
N ASN A 220 21.02 68.70 13.44
CA ASN A 220 22.18 68.05 12.81
C ASN A 220 21.81 67.03 11.72
N ILE A 221 20.59 66.47 11.75
CA ILE A 221 20.14 65.46 10.76
C ILE A 221 19.89 66.10 9.38
N SER A 222 19.51 67.37 9.32
CA SER A 222 19.26 68.08 8.05
C SER A 222 20.53 68.42 7.25
N ASP A 223 21.72 68.03 7.73
CA ASP A 223 23.02 68.40 7.15
C ASP A 223 23.79 67.23 6.49
N GLU A 224 23.32 65.99 6.57
CA GLU A 224 23.92 64.84 5.87
C GLU A 224 23.36 64.64 4.45
N ILE A 225 24.20 64.13 3.53
CA ILE A 225 23.75 63.71 2.19
C ILE A 225 22.75 62.55 2.32
N SER A 226 21.56 62.70 1.76
CA SER A 226 20.64 61.59 1.55
C SER A 226 21.15 60.68 0.42
N LEU A 227 21.49 59.43 0.76
CA LEU A 227 21.97 58.39 -0.17
C LEU A 227 21.48 57.02 0.32
N SER A 228 20.96 56.21 -0.59
CA SER A 228 20.60 54.80 -0.34
C SER A 228 20.77 53.95 -1.60
N ALA A 229 20.91 52.63 -1.42
CA ALA A 229 20.99 51.70 -2.54
C ALA A 229 20.39 50.34 -2.21
N LYS A 230 19.93 49.63 -3.26
CA LYS A 230 19.33 48.29 -3.17
C LYS A 230 19.71 47.47 -4.40
N ALA A 231 20.25 46.27 -4.20
CA ALA A 231 20.47 45.30 -5.27
C ALA A 231 19.19 44.50 -5.57
N VAL A 232 18.94 44.24 -6.85
CA VAL A 232 17.89 43.33 -7.35
C VAL A 232 18.52 42.42 -8.40
N TYR A 233 18.29 41.12 -8.26
CA TYR A 233 18.85 40.11 -9.16
C TYR A 233 17.85 39.77 -10.27
N ASN A 234 18.36 39.42 -11.44
CA ASN A 234 17.55 38.80 -12.48
C ASN A 234 17.15 37.36 -12.08
N ASN A 235 16.36 36.69 -12.93
CA ASN A 235 15.84 35.36 -12.63
C ASN A 235 16.93 34.26 -12.55
N THR A 236 18.10 34.47 -13.14
CA THR A 236 19.23 33.53 -13.10
C THR A 236 20.18 33.80 -11.94
N GLY A 237 20.12 35.00 -11.34
CA GLY A 237 21.03 35.47 -10.30
C GLY A 237 22.35 36.04 -10.84
N GLU A 238 22.59 35.97 -12.15
CA GLU A 238 23.87 36.32 -12.80
C GLU A 238 24.04 37.80 -13.07
N GLU A 239 22.95 38.54 -12.98
CA GLU A 239 22.95 39.98 -13.12
C GLU A 239 22.30 40.58 -11.88
N ALA A 240 22.98 41.55 -11.29
CA ALA A 240 22.46 42.34 -10.20
C ALA A 240 22.38 43.81 -10.63
N THR A 241 21.18 44.37 -10.60
CA THR A 241 20.96 45.80 -10.77
C THR A 241 20.93 46.47 -9.41
N VAL A 242 21.88 47.35 -9.15
CA VAL A 242 21.92 48.19 -7.95
C VAL A 242 21.16 49.48 -8.24
N TYR A 243 20.00 49.63 -7.61
CA TYR A 243 19.19 50.84 -7.64
C TYR A 243 19.68 51.81 -6.57
N ILE A 244 19.97 53.04 -6.96
CA ILE A 244 20.57 54.07 -6.10
C ILE A 244 19.61 55.24 -6.03
N LYS A 245 19.36 55.76 -4.83
CA LYS A 245 18.59 56.99 -4.60
C LYS A 245 19.43 58.03 -3.89
N ALA A 246 19.36 59.27 -4.34
CA ALA A 246 20.03 60.40 -3.72
C ALA A 246 19.21 61.69 -3.82
N GLU A 247 19.54 62.67 -2.99
CA GLU A 247 19.00 64.03 -3.10
C GLU A 247 19.58 64.80 -4.31
N GLU A 248 18.84 65.82 -4.75
CA GLU A 248 19.22 66.69 -5.86
C GLU A 248 20.63 67.30 -5.72
N GLY A 249 21.37 67.34 -6.83
CA GLY A 249 22.70 67.92 -6.90
C GLY A 249 23.83 67.06 -6.32
N THR A 250 23.54 65.80 -5.94
CA THR A 250 24.55 64.85 -5.47
C THR A 250 25.22 64.15 -6.65
N ALA A 251 26.55 64.23 -6.74
CA ALA A 251 27.32 63.43 -7.69
C ALA A 251 27.55 62.02 -7.13
N ILE A 252 27.17 60.98 -7.90
CA ILE A 252 27.27 59.57 -7.50
C ILE A 252 28.35 58.86 -8.30
N THR A 253 29.21 58.11 -7.61
CA THR A 253 30.12 57.13 -8.22
C THR A 253 29.91 55.75 -7.61
N VAL A 254 30.01 54.69 -8.42
CA VAL A 254 30.04 53.28 -7.97
C VAL A 254 31.40 52.70 -8.40
N ASP A 255 32.18 52.20 -7.45
CA ASP A 255 33.54 51.70 -7.69
C ASP A 255 34.46 52.69 -8.45
N GLY A 256 34.20 53.99 -8.29
CA GLY A 256 34.94 55.07 -8.95
C GLY A 256 34.39 55.50 -10.31
N GLU A 257 33.40 54.80 -10.87
CA GLU A 257 32.71 55.17 -12.10
C GLU A 257 31.52 56.10 -11.81
N THR A 258 31.40 57.22 -12.53
CA THR A 258 30.28 58.15 -12.36
C THR A 258 29.00 57.59 -12.96
N ILE A 259 27.92 57.56 -12.15
CA ILE A 259 26.61 57.08 -12.60
C ILE A 259 25.72 58.27 -12.96
N ARG A 260 24.96 58.12 -14.04
CA ARG A 260 23.91 59.08 -14.39
C ARG A 260 22.71 58.91 -13.45
N MET A 261 22.26 60.03 -12.89
CA MET A 261 21.10 60.10 -12.01
C MET A 261 19.96 60.85 -12.72
N GLU A 262 18.73 60.36 -12.59
CA GLU A 262 17.53 60.94 -13.22
C GLU A 262 16.49 61.33 -12.17
N ASN A 263 15.80 62.45 -12.40
CA ASN A 263 14.77 62.95 -11.50
C ASN A 263 13.44 62.21 -11.76
N ASN A 264 12.88 61.59 -10.73
CA ASN A 264 11.63 60.82 -10.83
C ASN A 264 10.35 61.67 -10.67
N GLY A 265 10.46 63.00 -10.57
CA GLY A 265 9.33 63.92 -10.41
C GLY A 265 8.89 64.16 -8.95
N SER A 266 9.52 63.49 -7.98
CA SER A 266 9.24 63.65 -6.53
C SER A 266 10.33 64.43 -5.77
N GLY A 267 11.38 64.90 -6.46
CA GLY A 267 12.55 65.53 -5.85
C GLY A 267 13.66 64.55 -5.46
N GLU A 268 13.46 63.25 -5.67
CA GLU A 268 14.48 62.21 -5.54
C GLU A 268 15.13 61.91 -6.89
N TYR A 269 16.45 61.69 -6.87
CA TYR A 269 17.26 61.33 -8.03
C TYR A 269 17.61 59.85 -7.96
N GLU A 270 17.35 59.12 -9.03
CA GLU A 270 17.55 57.67 -9.11
C GLU A 270 18.57 57.30 -10.18
N GLY A 271 19.38 56.28 -9.91
CA GLY A 271 20.34 55.72 -10.85
C GLY A 271 20.38 54.20 -10.75
N THR A 272 20.91 53.55 -11.77
CA THR A 272 21.11 52.09 -11.77
C THR A 272 22.54 51.75 -12.16
N TYR A 273 23.07 50.69 -11.55
CA TYR A 273 24.35 50.11 -11.91
C TYR A 273 24.17 48.60 -12.10
N LEU A 274 24.45 48.10 -13.30
CA LEU A 274 24.33 46.69 -13.66
C LEU A 274 25.66 45.98 -13.43
N TYR A 275 25.65 44.91 -12.64
CA TYR A 275 26.80 44.05 -12.43
C TYR A 275 26.53 42.65 -12.99
N ASN A 276 27.45 42.14 -13.82
CA ASN A 276 27.36 40.83 -14.45
C ASN A 276 28.40 39.89 -13.85
N PHE A 277 27.95 38.84 -13.16
CA PHE A 277 28.83 37.85 -12.56
C PHE A 277 29.48 36.96 -13.64
N GLN A 278 30.80 36.86 -13.62
CA GLN A 278 31.56 35.95 -14.49
C GLN A 278 31.70 34.55 -13.87
N GLU A 279 31.76 34.48 -12.54
CA GLU A 279 31.90 33.25 -11.75
C GLU A 279 31.12 33.36 -10.44
N GLU A 280 30.90 32.23 -9.76
CA GLU A 280 30.32 32.23 -8.40
C GLU A 280 31.21 33.03 -7.44
N GLY A 281 30.59 33.86 -6.61
CA GLY A 281 31.35 34.64 -5.64
C GLY A 281 30.59 35.80 -5.03
N GLU A 282 31.31 36.52 -4.19
CA GLU A 282 30.85 37.73 -3.52
C GLU A 282 31.65 38.93 -4.05
N LYS A 283 30.94 40.00 -4.38
CA LYS A 283 31.53 41.26 -4.82
C LYS A 283 30.84 42.42 -4.12
N SER A 284 31.60 43.24 -3.41
CA SER A 284 31.10 44.53 -2.94
C SER A 284 31.28 45.61 -4.01
N CYS A 285 30.27 46.47 -4.16
CA CYS A 285 30.40 47.73 -4.86
C CYS A 285 30.29 48.91 -3.88
N ILE A 286 31.16 49.89 -4.04
CA ILE A 286 31.28 51.07 -3.18
C ILE A 286 30.59 52.24 -3.86
N ILE A 287 29.51 52.72 -3.25
CA ILE A 287 28.70 53.83 -3.75
C ILE A 287 29.07 55.07 -2.95
N LYS A 288 29.54 56.11 -3.63
CA LYS A 288 29.94 57.37 -3.01
C LYS A 288 29.12 58.53 -3.57
N GLY A 289 28.41 59.23 -2.68
CA GLY A 289 27.72 60.47 -2.98
C GLY A 289 28.52 61.69 -2.50
N THR A 290 28.67 62.68 -3.36
CA THR A 290 29.40 63.93 -3.06
C THR A 290 28.54 65.15 -3.38
N LYS A 291 28.40 66.06 -2.41
CA LYS A 291 27.64 67.31 -2.58
C LYS A 291 28.25 68.41 -1.71
N ALA A 292 28.53 69.57 -2.32
CA ALA A 292 29.09 70.75 -1.64
C ALA A 292 30.30 70.44 -0.71
N GLY A 293 31.21 69.56 -1.16
CA GLY A 293 32.40 69.15 -0.41
C GLY A 293 32.19 68.08 0.67
N LYS A 294 30.93 67.72 0.99
CA LYS A 294 30.59 66.59 1.86
C LYS A 294 30.58 65.29 1.05
N THR A 295 30.86 64.16 1.71
CA THR A 295 30.83 62.82 1.10
C THR A 295 30.14 61.80 1.99
N LYS A 296 29.35 60.90 1.39
CA LYS A 296 28.77 59.72 2.04
C LYS A 296 29.08 58.48 1.22
N THR A 297 29.41 57.38 1.88
CA THR A 297 29.73 56.10 1.23
C THR A 297 28.83 54.99 1.75
N ILE A 298 28.34 54.15 0.85
CA ILE A 298 27.57 52.93 1.12
C ILE A 298 28.26 51.79 0.40
N GLU A 299 28.39 50.65 1.07
CA GLU A 299 28.85 49.41 0.47
C GLU A 299 27.64 48.50 0.22
N VAL A 300 27.52 47.98 -1.00
CA VAL A 300 26.51 46.98 -1.37
C VAL A 300 27.21 45.69 -1.75
N THR A 301 26.99 44.65 -0.96
CA THR A 301 27.50 43.30 -1.24
C THR A 301 26.56 42.57 -2.19
N LEU A 302 27.12 42.10 -3.32
CA LEU A 302 26.45 41.30 -4.34
C LEU A 302 26.96 39.86 -4.27
N THR A 303 26.08 38.87 -4.35
CA THR A 303 26.44 37.45 -4.27
C THR A 303 25.78 36.65 -5.38
N TYR A 304 26.56 35.85 -6.10
CA TYR A 304 26.06 34.88 -7.08
C TYR A 304 26.48 33.47 -6.73
N LYS A 305 25.52 32.55 -6.81
CA LYS A 305 25.71 31.11 -6.60
C LYS A 305 24.88 30.34 -7.62
N VAL A 306 25.54 29.46 -8.36
CA VAL A 306 24.90 28.47 -9.23
C VAL A 306 24.11 27.51 -8.35
N SER A 307 22.82 27.41 -8.67
CA SER A 307 21.92 26.48 -8.02
C SER A 307 22.02 25.10 -8.67
N ALA A 308 21.71 24.05 -7.92
CA ALA A 308 21.48 22.73 -8.49
C ALA A 308 20.22 22.74 -9.38
N PRO A 309 20.10 21.78 -10.33
CA PRO A 309 18.88 21.61 -11.11
C PRO A 309 17.65 21.44 -10.22
N LYS A 310 16.50 21.86 -10.71
CA LYS A 310 15.19 21.65 -10.06
C LYS A 310 14.63 20.30 -10.49
N LEU A 311 14.81 19.29 -9.64
CA LEU A 311 14.21 17.96 -9.80
C LEU A 311 12.89 17.86 -9.04
N ASN A 312 11.82 17.46 -9.73
CA ASN A 312 10.51 17.19 -9.13
C ASN A 312 10.04 15.78 -9.50
N ILE A 313 9.67 14.98 -8.51
CA ILE A 313 9.08 13.64 -8.73
C ILE A 313 7.56 13.78 -8.73
N ILE A 314 6.94 13.66 -9.91
CA ILE A 314 5.50 13.89 -10.10
C ILE A 314 4.69 12.64 -9.75
N GLN A 315 5.20 11.46 -10.12
CA GLN A 315 4.52 10.18 -9.89
C GLN A 315 5.51 9.17 -9.33
N PHE A 316 5.24 8.69 -8.11
CA PHE A 316 6.02 7.65 -7.45
C PHE A 316 5.10 6.73 -6.62
N PRO A 317 4.84 5.49 -7.06
CA PRO A 317 4.09 4.52 -6.26
C PRO A 317 4.87 4.10 -5.02
N THR A 318 4.31 4.29 -3.82
CA THR A 318 4.92 3.86 -2.55
C THR A 318 4.69 2.37 -2.25
N SER A 319 3.69 1.77 -2.88
CA SER A 319 3.40 0.33 -2.82
C SER A 319 2.98 -0.19 -4.18
N ALA A 320 3.31 -1.44 -4.50
CA ALA A 320 2.92 -2.09 -5.74
C ALA A 320 2.53 -3.56 -5.53
N THR A 321 1.58 -4.03 -6.32
CA THR A 321 1.24 -5.46 -6.48
C THR A 321 1.70 -6.00 -7.83
N THR A 322 2.23 -5.13 -8.70
CA THR A 322 2.87 -5.49 -9.98
C THR A 322 4.38 -5.35 -9.86
N LYS A 323 5.12 -6.28 -10.48
CA LYS A 323 6.59 -6.29 -10.43
C LYS A 323 7.24 -5.10 -11.16
N GLN A 324 6.48 -4.38 -11.99
CA GLN A 324 6.93 -3.18 -12.66
C GLN A 324 6.13 -1.97 -12.20
N ILE A 325 6.82 -0.85 -12.00
CA ILE A 325 6.21 0.47 -11.77
C ILE A 325 6.83 1.50 -12.71
N THR A 326 6.04 2.50 -13.07
CA THR A 326 6.51 3.66 -13.83
C THR A 326 6.64 4.86 -12.90
N ILE A 327 7.82 5.48 -12.91
CA ILE A 327 8.14 6.67 -12.15
C ILE A 327 8.25 7.84 -13.13
N ARG A 328 7.68 9.00 -12.77
CA ARG A 328 7.68 10.20 -13.62
C ARG A 328 8.07 11.43 -12.84
N GLY A 329 8.67 12.39 -13.54
CA GLY A 329 8.99 13.67 -12.97
C GLY A 329 9.36 14.73 -14.00
N THR A 330 9.80 15.87 -13.49
CA THR A 330 10.41 16.93 -14.28
C THR A 330 11.78 17.28 -13.74
N LEU A 331 12.67 17.70 -14.63
CA LEU A 331 14.00 18.21 -14.34
C LEU A 331 14.23 19.48 -15.16
N THR A 332 14.43 20.61 -14.49
CA THR A 332 14.72 21.89 -15.15
C THR A 332 15.99 22.52 -14.59
N ASP A 333 16.77 23.14 -15.47
CA ASP A 333 17.88 24.01 -15.14
C ASP A 333 17.84 25.16 -16.15
N ALA A 334 18.00 26.40 -15.68
CA ALA A 334 17.80 27.58 -16.51
C ALA A 334 18.99 27.87 -17.44
N ARG A 335 20.17 27.33 -17.13
CA ARG A 335 21.42 27.71 -17.79
C ARG A 335 22.24 26.54 -18.30
N TYR A 336 22.21 25.43 -17.58
CA TYR A 336 23.14 24.33 -17.83
C TYR A 336 22.42 23.12 -18.38
N ASP A 337 23.16 22.34 -19.18
CA ASP A 337 22.74 20.99 -19.45
C ASP A 337 22.64 20.21 -18.14
N LYS A 338 21.67 19.30 -18.12
CA LYS A 338 21.17 18.66 -16.91
C LYS A 338 21.06 17.18 -17.14
N TYR A 339 21.53 16.42 -16.17
CA TYR A 339 21.54 14.97 -16.21
C TYR A 339 20.76 14.43 -15.03
N LEU A 340 19.99 13.36 -15.25
CA LEU A 340 19.28 12.64 -14.21
C LEU A 340 19.82 11.22 -14.14
N THR A 341 20.06 10.74 -12.93
CA THR A 341 20.28 9.32 -12.66
C THR A 341 19.28 8.79 -11.64
N ILE A 342 18.93 7.50 -11.78
CA ILE A 342 18.21 6.73 -10.76
C ILE A 342 19.09 5.55 -10.38
N ASN A 343 19.50 5.47 -9.11
CA ASN A 343 20.43 4.45 -8.61
C ASN A 343 21.72 4.36 -9.45
N GLY A 344 22.18 5.48 -9.99
CA GLY A 344 23.37 5.58 -10.86
C GLY A 344 23.13 5.30 -12.35
N GLU A 345 21.92 4.88 -12.76
CA GLU A 345 21.57 4.69 -14.17
C GLU A 345 21.07 6.00 -14.79
N ASN A 346 21.64 6.41 -15.94
CA ASN A 346 21.21 7.61 -16.66
C ASN A 346 19.78 7.50 -17.18
N ILE A 347 18.99 8.55 -16.93
CA ILE A 347 17.61 8.69 -17.39
C ILE A 347 17.54 9.77 -18.47
N GLN A 348 16.89 9.43 -19.58
CA GLN A 348 16.61 10.40 -20.64
C GLN A 348 15.55 11.39 -20.18
N VAL A 349 15.87 12.67 -20.31
CA VAL A 349 14.97 13.80 -20.03
C VAL A 349 14.67 14.46 -21.37
N ASP A 350 13.39 14.67 -21.66
CA ASP A 350 12.97 15.28 -22.91
C ASP A 350 13.24 16.80 -22.94
N TYR A 351 12.97 17.41 -24.10
CA TYR A 351 13.19 18.84 -24.32
C TYR A 351 12.38 19.75 -23.38
N ASP A 352 11.18 19.31 -22.97
CA ASP A 352 10.33 20.02 -22.02
C ASP A 352 10.77 19.79 -20.55
N GLY A 353 11.81 19.00 -20.34
CA GLY A 353 12.30 18.64 -19.01
C GLY A 353 11.51 17.53 -18.34
N LYS A 354 10.64 16.80 -19.04
CA LYS A 354 9.91 15.64 -18.47
C LYS A 354 10.71 14.37 -18.66
N TRP A 355 10.48 13.42 -17.76
CA TRP A 355 11.09 12.10 -17.86
C TRP A 355 10.16 11.04 -17.29
N GLU A 356 10.30 9.83 -17.82
CA GLU A 356 9.68 8.64 -17.26
C GLU A 356 10.62 7.44 -17.32
N LYS A 357 10.51 6.56 -16.33
CA LYS A 357 11.26 5.31 -16.28
C LYS A 357 10.39 4.21 -15.69
N THR A 358 10.28 3.10 -16.40
CA THR A 358 9.74 1.85 -15.85
C THR A 358 10.88 1.06 -15.21
N VAL A 359 10.68 0.64 -13.96
CA VAL A 359 11.64 -0.13 -13.17
C VAL A 359 11.04 -1.45 -12.73
N THR A 360 11.88 -2.47 -12.59
CA THR A 360 11.48 -3.80 -12.09
C THR A 360 11.84 -3.92 -10.61
N LEU A 361 10.86 -4.27 -9.80
CA LEU A 361 10.96 -4.37 -8.35
C LEU A 361 11.38 -5.78 -7.91
N GLN A 362 12.10 -5.85 -6.79
CA GLN A 362 12.30 -7.06 -6.00
C GLN A 362 11.23 -7.14 -4.91
N GLU A 363 10.87 -8.35 -4.46
CA GLU A 363 9.91 -8.52 -3.36
C GLU A 363 10.44 -7.80 -2.11
N GLY A 364 9.56 -7.07 -1.42
CA GLY A 364 9.91 -6.24 -0.27
C GLY A 364 10.24 -4.79 -0.64
N GLU A 365 11.16 -4.18 0.10
CA GLU A 365 11.52 -2.77 -0.04
C GLU A 365 12.50 -2.51 -1.19
N ASN A 366 12.19 -1.52 -2.02
CA ASN A 366 13.01 -1.08 -3.14
C ASN A 366 13.36 0.39 -2.95
N LYS A 367 14.65 0.70 -2.76
CA LYS A 367 15.15 2.08 -2.59
C LYS A 367 15.54 2.68 -3.95
N PHE A 368 15.16 3.94 -4.15
CA PHE A 368 15.46 4.74 -5.33
C PHE A 368 16.15 6.04 -4.91
N ILE A 369 17.34 6.26 -5.43
CA ILE A 369 18.14 7.47 -5.26
C ILE A 369 18.12 8.21 -6.59
N PHE A 370 17.44 9.35 -6.63
CA PHE A 370 17.39 10.22 -7.79
C PHE A 370 18.45 11.30 -7.61
N THR A 371 19.40 11.39 -8.54
CA THR A 371 20.43 12.43 -8.51
C THR A 371 20.37 13.23 -9.80
N ALA A 372 20.12 14.52 -9.68
CA ALA A 372 20.20 15.45 -10.80
C ALA A 372 21.40 16.38 -10.65
N THR A 373 22.16 16.53 -11.73
CA THR A 373 23.42 17.28 -11.78
C THR A 373 23.41 18.19 -12.99
N ASN A 374 23.89 19.43 -12.83
CA ASN A 374 24.20 20.31 -13.96
C ASN A 374 25.68 20.29 -14.33
N GLU A 375 26.04 20.86 -15.48
CA GLU A 375 27.43 20.99 -15.94
C GLU A 375 28.36 21.75 -14.97
N ALA A 376 27.81 22.53 -14.04
CA ALA A 376 28.57 23.20 -12.98
C ALA A 376 28.77 22.31 -11.73
N ASP A 377 28.55 21.00 -11.86
CA ASP A 377 28.65 19.97 -10.82
C ASP A 377 27.76 20.22 -9.59
N LYS A 378 26.69 21.04 -9.71
CA LYS A 378 25.73 21.24 -8.64
C LYS A 378 24.70 20.13 -8.68
N THR A 379 24.53 19.45 -7.54
CA THR A 379 23.68 18.26 -7.45
C THR A 379 22.50 18.46 -6.51
N VAL A 380 21.35 17.90 -6.86
CA VAL A 380 20.25 17.61 -5.93
C VAL A 380 20.01 16.11 -5.88
N THR A 381 19.80 15.57 -4.67
CA THR A 381 19.48 14.14 -4.48
C THR A 381 18.16 14.01 -3.74
N ILE A 382 17.29 13.12 -4.23
CA ILE A 382 16.02 12.75 -3.59
C ILE A 382 16.04 11.25 -3.38
N GLU A 383 15.64 10.78 -2.19
CA GLU A 383 15.46 9.36 -1.92
C GLU A 383 13.97 9.02 -1.79
N LYS A 384 13.56 7.90 -2.37
CA LYS A 384 12.22 7.33 -2.22
C LYS A 384 12.30 5.80 -2.05
N THR A 385 11.29 5.23 -1.41
CA THR A 385 11.15 3.79 -1.23
C THR A 385 9.80 3.32 -1.71
N ALA A 386 9.77 2.25 -2.50
CA ALA A 386 8.55 1.54 -2.90
C ALA A 386 8.56 0.12 -2.33
N VAL A 387 7.42 -0.34 -1.83
CA VAL A 387 7.25 -1.71 -1.32
C VAL A 387 6.50 -2.55 -2.34
N PHE A 388 7.08 -3.64 -2.80
CA PHE A 388 6.42 -4.61 -3.68
C PHE A 388 6.08 -5.88 -2.92
N ASN A 389 4.79 -6.23 -2.89
CA ASN A 389 4.31 -7.47 -2.30
C ASN A 389 3.35 -8.16 -3.28
N THR A 390 3.74 -9.32 -3.81
CA THR A 390 2.86 -10.10 -4.70
C THR A 390 1.83 -10.93 -3.91
N SER A 391 0.62 -11.08 -4.46
CA SER A 391 -0.49 -11.83 -3.85
C SER A 391 -0.38 -13.36 -3.97
N GLY A 392 0.71 -13.89 -4.51
CA GLY A 392 0.89 -15.33 -4.79
C GLY A 392 0.14 -15.80 -6.05
N SER A 393 0.32 -17.07 -6.40
CA SER A 393 -0.24 -17.66 -7.62
C SER A 393 -1.72 -18.03 -7.46
N GLN A 394 -2.49 -17.89 -8.53
CA GLN A 394 -3.90 -18.28 -8.61
C GLN A 394 -4.01 -19.72 -9.13
N LEU A 395 -4.14 -20.69 -8.22
CA LEU A 395 -4.43 -22.09 -8.55
C LEU A 395 -5.95 -22.31 -8.63
N THR A 396 -6.42 -22.88 -9.73
CA THR A 396 -7.82 -23.32 -9.90
C THR A 396 -7.85 -24.78 -10.35
N ILE A 397 -8.55 -25.63 -9.63
CA ILE A 397 -8.78 -27.03 -10.01
C ILE A 397 -10.09 -27.09 -10.78
N LEU A 398 -10.02 -27.37 -12.09
CA LEU A 398 -11.20 -27.41 -12.97
C LEU A 398 -11.86 -28.79 -12.96
N ARG A 399 -11.07 -29.86 -12.97
CA ARG A 399 -11.56 -31.24 -12.92
C ARG A 399 -10.80 -32.02 -11.87
N CYS A 400 -11.52 -32.40 -10.82
CA CYS A 400 -11.10 -33.41 -9.86
C CYS A 400 -12.39 -34.05 -9.31
N PRO A 401 -12.83 -35.19 -9.85
CA PRO A 401 -14.10 -35.79 -9.44
C PRO A 401 -14.00 -36.31 -8.01
N THR A 402 -15.09 -36.23 -7.25
CA THR A 402 -15.13 -36.74 -5.86
C THR A 402 -15.25 -38.26 -5.80
N THR A 403 -15.74 -38.90 -6.86
CA THR A 403 -15.82 -40.35 -7.02
C THR A 403 -15.31 -40.79 -8.39
N ALA A 404 -14.83 -42.02 -8.50
CA ALA A 404 -14.42 -42.63 -9.76
C ALA A 404 -14.83 -44.09 -9.85
N THR A 405 -15.09 -44.57 -11.06
CA THR A 405 -15.38 -45.98 -11.37
C THR A 405 -14.29 -46.62 -12.23
N THR A 406 -13.32 -45.83 -12.69
CA THR A 406 -12.17 -46.26 -13.48
C THR A 406 -10.88 -46.10 -12.67
N LYS A 407 -9.92 -47.02 -12.87
CA LYS A 407 -8.61 -47.01 -12.20
C LYS A 407 -7.80 -45.73 -12.45
N GLN A 408 -8.00 -45.10 -13.60
CA GLN A 408 -7.29 -43.87 -13.96
C GLN A 408 -8.27 -42.72 -14.15
N VAL A 409 -7.89 -41.55 -13.66
CA VAL A 409 -8.62 -40.29 -13.82
C VAL A 409 -7.64 -39.19 -14.20
N THR A 410 -8.03 -38.34 -15.14
CA THR A 410 -7.30 -37.11 -15.45
C THR A 410 -7.85 -35.96 -14.62
N ILE A 411 -6.99 -35.38 -13.79
CA ILE A 411 -7.22 -34.14 -13.07
C ILE A 411 -6.61 -32.97 -13.85
N ASN A 412 -7.29 -31.83 -13.89
CA ASN A 412 -6.82 -30.66 -14.61
C ASN A 412 -7.25 -29.35 -13.96
N GLY A 413 -6.62 -28.27 -14.40
CA GLY A 413 -6.89 -26.94 -13.86
C GLY A 413 -6.11 -25.85 -14.56
N THR A 414 -6.09 -24.68 -13.91
CA THR A 414 -5.25 -23.56 -14.30
C THR A 414 -4.39 -23.09 -13.14
N LEU A 415 -3.23 -22.52 -13.46
CA LEU A 415 -2.31 -21.89 -12.54
C LEU A 415 -1.71 -20.67 -13.21
N LYS A 416 -1.92 -19.48 -12.64
CA LYS A 416 -1.41 -18.22 -13.18
C LYS A 416 -0.81 -17.36 -12.07
N ASP A 417 0.23 -16.62 -12.39
CA ASP A 417 0.77 -15.55 -11.56
C ASP A 417 1.16 -14.40 -12.50
N SER A 418 0.75 -13.18 -12.17
CA SER A 418 0.97 -12.01 -13.03
C SER A 418 2.39 -11.47 -12.97
N ASN A 419 3.19 -11.90 -11.99
CA ASN A 419 4.50 -11.33 -11.68
C ASN A 419 5.66 -12.33 -11.81
N TYR A 420 5.37 -13.63 -11.73
CA TYR A 420 6.38 -14.67 -11.62
C TYR A 420 5.99 -15.94 -12.36
N ASP A 421 7.02 -16.70 -12.77
CA ASP A 421 6.81 -18.09 -13.16
C ASP A 421 6.35 -18.93 -11.96
N VAL A 422 5.63 -20.01 -12.28
CA VAL A 422 4.94 -20.86 -11.32
C VAL A 422 5.36 -22.32 -11.46
N LEU A 423 5.52 -22.99 -10.33
CA LEU A 423 5.74 -24.43 -10.24
C LEU A 423 4.51 -25.06 -9.58
N LEU A 424 3.92 -26.08 -10.22
CA LEU A 424 2.88 -26.91 -9.64
C LEU A 424 3.45 -28.28 -9.27
N THR A 425 3.17 -28.73 -8.05
CA THR A 425 3.36 -30.13 -7.66
C THR A 425 2.05 -30.76 -7.20
N ILE A 426 1.89 -32.06 -7.44
CA ILE A 426 0.77 -32.86 -6.93
C ILE A 426 1.37 -34.05 -6.19
N ASN A 427 1.12 -34.14 -4.88
CA ASN A 427 1.77 -35.09 -3.96
C ASN A 427 3.31 -35.04 -4.04
N GLY A 428 3.87 -33.84 -4.23
CA GLY A 428 5.32 -33.60 -4.34
C GLY A 428 5.92 -33.85 -5.73
N GLU A 429 5.15 -34.38 -6.69
CA GLU A 429 5.64 -34.57 -8.06
C GLU A 429 5.31 -33.37 -8.95
N ASN A 430 6.29 -32.90 -9.73
CA ASN A 430 6.13 -31.78 -10.66
C ASN A 430 5.07 -32.06 -11.74
N VAL A 431 4.23 -31.06 -11.99
CA VAL A 431 3.22 -31.07 -13.06
C VAL A 431 3.51 -29.93 -14.01
N ARG A 432 3.55 -30.25 -15.30
CA ARG A 432 3.78 -29.26 -16.34
C ARG A 432 2.57 -28.33 -16.44
N VAL A 433 2.82 -27.03 -16.32
CA VAL A 433 1.89 -25.96 -16.64
C VAL A 433 2.31 -25.40 -18.00
N ASP A 434 1.37 -25.25 -18.93
CA ASP A 434 1.62 -24.67 -20.24
C ASP A 434 1.68 -23.13 -20.22
N TYR A 435 1.96 -22.52 -21.37
CA TYR A 435 2.09 -21.07 -21.50
C TYR A 435 0.76 -20.31 -21.30
N GLU A 436 -0.38 -20.99 -21.42
CA GLU A 436 -1.70 -20.41 -21.12
C GLU A 436 -2.07 -20.56 -19.63
N GLY A 437 -1.21 -21.19 -18.85
CA GLY A 437 -1.42 -21.50 -17.45
C GLY A 437 -2.30 -22.74 -17.23
N LYS A 438 -2.51 -23.62 -18.21
CA LYS A 438 -3.28 -24.86 -18.04
C LYS A 438 -2.37 -26.00 -17.65
N TRP A 439 -2.91 -26.95 -16.89
CA TRP A 439 -2.20 -28.16 -16.49
C TRP A 439 -3.15 -29.34 -16.45
N GLU A 440 -2.61 -30.53 -16.67
CA GLU A 440 -3.31 -31.80 -16.53
C GLU A 440 -2.37 -32.90 -16.03
N LYS A 441 -2.92 -33.84 -15.27
CA LYS A 441 -2.21 -35.04 -14.81
C LYS A 441 -3.18 -36.22 -14.76
N THR A 442 -2.78 -37.34 -15.34
CA THR A 442 -3.49 -38.61 -15.14
C THR A 442 -2.93 -39.30 -13.91
N VAL A 443 -3.81 -39.62 -12.96
CA VAL A 443 -3.47 -40.30 -11.70
C VAL A 443 -4.07 -41.71 -11.70
N THR A 444 -3.36 -42.64 -11.06
CA THR A 444 -3.83 -44.02 -10.86
C THR A 444 -4.36 -44.15 -9.44
N LEU A 445 -5.59 -44.63 -9.29
CA LEU A 445 -6.30 -44.72 -8.03
C LEU A 445 -6.08 -46.08 -7.36
N LEU A 446 -5.94 -46.05 -6.04
CA LEU A 446 -6.00 -47.21 -5.15
C LEU A 446 -7.44 -47.38 -4.65
N ASP A 447 -7.86 -48.62 -4.33
CA ASP A 447 -9.19 -48.86 -3.77
C ASP A 447 -9.38 -48.07 -2.46
N GLY A 448 -10.52 -47.40 -2.33
CA GLY A 448 -10.83 -46.49 -1.25
C GLY A 448 -10.47 -45.03 -1.54
N GLU A 449 -9.97 -44.36 -0.51
CA GLU A 449 -9.74 -42.92 -0.51
C GLU A 449 -8.38 -42.55 -1.12
N ASN A 450 -8.39 -41.63 -2.09
CA ASN A 450 -7.19 -41.12 -2.74
C ASN A 450 -7.11 -39.60 -2.55
N THR A 451 -6.18 -39.13 -1.72
CA THR A 451 -5.97 -37.70 -1.45
C THR A 451 -4.80 -37.14 -2.27
N TYR A 452 -5.04 -35.97 -2.86
CA TYR A 452 -4.09 -35.25 -3.70
C TYR A 452 -3.88 -33.84 -3.14
N THR A 453 -2.65 -33.55 -2.72
CA THR A 453 -2.21 -32.23 -2.27
C THR A 453 -1.57 -31.49 -3.45
N PHE A 454 -2.18 -30.39 -3.86
CA PHE A 454 -1.74 -29.49 -4.91
C PHE A 454 -0.96 -28.35 -4.26
N VAL A 455 0.29 -28.15 -4.68
CA VAL A 455 1.15 -27.08 -4.17
C VAL A 455 1.63 -26.24 -5.35
N ALA A 456 1.16 -25.01 -5.41
CA ALA A 456 1.63 -24.00 -6.36
C ALA A 456 2.62 -23.08 -5.67
N THR A 457 3.82 -22.94 -6.23
CA THR A 457 4.88 -22.05 -5.71
C THR A 457 5.32 -21.10 -6.80
N ASN A 458 5.30 -19.79 -6.54
CA ASN A 458 5.91 -18.83 -7.47
C ASN A 458 7.41 -18.63 -7.18
N MET A 459 8.11 -18.01 -8.13
CA MET A 459 9.54 -17.68 -7.97
C MET A 459 9.87 -16.71 -6.82
N ALA A 460 8.88 -16.07 -6.18
CA ALA A 460 9.06 -15.30 -4.95
C ALA A 460 8.91 -16.16 -3.68
N GLY A 461 8.68 -17.47 -3.82
CA GLY A 461 8.51 -18.41 -2.72
C GLY A 461 7.12 -18.38 -2.05
N LYS A 462 6.13 -17.68 -2.62
CA LYS A 462 4.75 -17.72 -2.13
C LYS A 462 4.11 -19.05 -2.52
N ILE A 463 3.48 -19.70 -1.55
CA ILE A 463 2.89 -21.03 -1.70
C ILE A 463 1.37 -20.93 -1.56
N VAL A 464 0.66 -21.59 -2.46
CA VAL A 464 -0.77 -21.91 -2.34
C VAL A 464 -0.92 -23.43 -2.30
N THR A 465 -1.65 -23.93 -1.31
CA THR A 465 -1.89 -25.36 -1.11
C THR A 465 -3.39 -25.64 -1.12
N GLU A 466 -3.79 -26.65 -1.86
CA GLU A 466 -5.16 -27.16 -1.92
C GLU A 466 -5.14 -28.69 -1.80
N GLU A 467 -6.17 -29.28 -1.20
CA GLU A 467 -6.33 -30.73 -1.13
C GLU A 467 -7.65 -31.17 -1.76
N ARG A 468 -7.63 -32.27 -2.50
CA ARG A 468 -8.84 -32.92 -3.02
C ARG A 468 -8.75 -34.42 -2.82
N THR A 469 -9.91 -35.03 -2.64
CA THR A 469 -10.04 -36.46 -2.38
C THR A 469 -10.95 -37.08 -3.43
N ILE A 470 -10.51 -38.22 -3.98
CA ILE A 470 -11.26 -39.05 -4.92
C ILE A 470 -11.55 -40.39 -4.24
N GLN A 471 -12.82 -40.71 -4.07
CA GLN A 471 -13.27 -42.02 -3.62
C GLN A 471 -13.37 -42.96 -4.81
N PHE A 472 -12.53 -43.98 -4.86
CA PHE A 472 -12.56 -45.01 -5.88
C PHE A 472 -12.97 -46.34 -5.26
N SER A 473 -13.99 -46.98 -5.82
CA SER A 473 -14.36 -48.34 -5.44
C SER A 473 -14.20 -49.24 -6.65
N ALA A 474 -13.25 -50.18 -6.58
CA ALA A 474 -13.15 -51.23 -7.57
C ALA A 474 -14.44 -52.08 -7.56
N GLY A 475 -15.00 -52.35 -8.73
CA GLY A 475 -16.12 -53.27 -8.88
C GLY A 475 -15.66 -54.73 -8.77
N SER A 476 -16.60 -55.67 -8.70
CA SER A 476 -16.31 -57.10 -8.86
C SER A 476 -16.27 -57.49 -10.36
N PRO A 477 -15.53 -58.55 -10.72
CA PRO A 477 -15.71 -59.22 -12.01
C PRO A 477 -17.10 -59.84 -12.13
N GLU A 478 -17.58 -60.11 -13.35
CA GLU A 478 -18.86 -60.78 -13.58
C GLU A 478 -18.66 -62.01 -14.46
N ILE A 479 -19.16 -63.18 -14.04
CA ILE A 479 -18.99 -64.44 -14.81
C ILE A 479 -20.27 -64.73 -15.58
N SER A 480 -20.14 -64.94 -16.89
CA SER A 480 -21.23 -65.38 -17.77
C SER A 480 -20.85 -66.68 -18.47
N PHE A 481 -21.83 -67.57 -18.70
CA PHE A 481 -21.62 -68.86 -19.33
C PHE A 481 -22.29 -68.91 -20.70
N THR A 482 -21.55 -69.32 -21.72
CA THR A 482 -22.09 -69.61 -23.06
C THR A 482 -22.36 -71.10 -23.24
N ASN A 483 -21.64 -71.96 -22.52
CA ASN A 483 -21.88 -73.40 -22.47
C ASN A 483 -21.63 -73.94 -21.06
N CYS A 484 -22.70 -74.22 -20.31
CA CYS A 484 -22.67 -74.90 -19.02
C CYS A 484 -24.05 -75.55 -18.78
N PRO A 485 -24.37 -76.65 -19.50
CA PRO A 485 -25.69 -77.28 -19.43
C PRO A 485 -25.93 -77.88 -18.03
N GLU A 486 -27.19 -77.95 -17.61
CA GLU A 486 -27.58 -78.56 -16.32
C GLU A 486 -27.45 -80.08 -16.34
N VAL A 487 -27.61 -80.71 -17.52
CA VAL A 487 -27.48 -82.17 -17.73
C VAL A 487 -26.61 -82.43 -18.96
N THR A 488 -25.73 -83.43 -18.91
CA THR A 488 -24.88 -83.81 -20.05
C THR A 488 -24.58 -85.31 -20.09
N GLN A 489 -24.23 -85.82 -21.27
CA GLN A 489 -23.67 -87.17 -21.48
C GLN A 489 -22.15 -87.12 -21.72
N GLN A 490 -21.56 -85.93 -21.76
CA GLN A 490 -20.13 -85.77 -21.98
C GLN A 490 -19.41 -85.94 -20.64
N LYS A 491 -18.75 -87.09 -20.46
CA LYS A 491 -17.83 -87.31 -19.32
C LYS A 491 -16.78 -86.21 -19.21
N TYR A 492 -16.37 -85.64 -20.34
CA TYR A 492 -15.48 -84.47 -20.40
C TYR A 492 -16.25 -83.28 -20.95
N LEU A 493 -16.77 -82.43 -20.07
CA LEU A 493 -17.56 -81.26 -20.45
C LEU A 493 -16.65 -80.05 -20.66
N ALA A 494 -16.73 -79.44 -21.85
CA ALA A 494 -16.09 -78.16 -22.14
C ALA A 494 -16.99 -76.99 -21.70
N VAL A 495 -16.76 -76.47 -20.49
CA VAL A 495 -17.47 -75.29 -19.99
C VAL A 495 -16.89 -74.03 -20.62
N GLN A 496 -17.74 -73.19 -21.19
CA GLN A 496 -17.35 -71.97 -21.88
C GLN A 496 -18.09 -70.75 -21.34
N GLY A 497 -17.43 -69.60 -21.39
CA GLY A 497 -18.01 -68.35 -20.92
C GLY A 497 -17.09 -67.14 -21.10
N ASN A 498 -17.48 -66.02 -20.50
CA ASN A 498 -16.73 -64.78 -20.48
C ASN A 498 -16.78 -64.14 -19.09
N VAL A 499 -15.70 -63.45 -18.72
CA VAL A 499 -15.66 -62.65 -17.49
C VAL A 499 -15.65 -61.16 -17.83
N GLY A 500 -16.76 -60.49 -17.51
CA GLY A 500 -16.97 -59.05 -17.65
C GLY A 500 -16.83 -58.29 -16.33
N GLY A 501 -17.51 -57.15 -16.20
CA GLY A 501 -17.42 -56.29 -15.02
C GLY A 501 -16.07 -55.58 -14.89
N PHE A 502 -15.56 -55.44 -13.66
CA PHE A 502 -14.27 -54.80 -13.40
C PHE A 502 -13.12 -55.83 -13.41
N THR A 503 -12.37 -55.87 -14.50
CA THR A 503 -11.46 -56.99 -14.86
C THR A 503 -9.95 -56.66 -14.76
N ASP A 504 -9.57 -55.57 -14.09
CA ASP A 504 -8.16 -55.19 -13.96
C ASP A 504 -7.34 -56.25 -13.19
N GLY A 505 -6.35 -56.86 -13.85
CA GLY A 505 -5.56 -57.96 -13.29
C GLY A 505 -6.37 -59.23 -12.97
N LEU A 506 -7.42 -59.48 -13.75
CA LEU A 506 -8.35 -60.59 -13.59
C LEU A 506 -7.69 -61.98 -13.54
N LYS A 507 -8.18 -62.82 -12.63
CA LYS A 507 -7.93 -64.27 -12.56
C LYS A 507 -9.25 -65.02 -12.42
N LEU A 508 -9.37 -66.16 -13.09
CA LEU A 508 -10.52 -67.07 -12.99
C LEU A 508 -10.06 -68.40 -12.40
N TYR A 509 -10.89 -69.01 -11.56
CA TYR A 509 -10.67 -70.31 -10.93
C TYR A 509 -11.88 -71.22 -11.15
N LEU A 510 -11.64 -72.51 -11.37
CA LEU A 510 -12.62 -73.60 -11.31
C LEU A 510 -12.17 -74.58 -10.24
N ASN A 511 -12.99 -74.81 -9.22
CA ASN A 511 -12.68 -75.69 -8.08
C ASN A 511 -11.29 -75.37 -7.48
N ASP A 512 -11.06 -74.07 -7.25
CA ASP A 512 -9.80 -73.47 -6.77
C ASP A 512 -8.56 -73.66 -7.66
N GLN A 513 -8.69 -74.28 -8.83
CA GLN A 513 -7.62 -74.33 -9.83
C GLN A 513 -7.73 -73.15 -10.78
N GLN A 514 -6.63 -72.42 -10.97
CA GLN A 514 -6.62 -71.24 -11.84
C GLN A 514 -6.78 -71.67 -13.31
N VAL A 515 -7.63 -70.94 -14.02
CA VAL A 515 -7.94 -71.11 -15.43
C VAL A 515 -7.30 -69.98 -16.24
N SER A 516 -6.72 -70.33 -17.38
CA SER A 516 -6.25 -69.34 -18.36
C SER A 516 -7.41 -68.70 -19.11
N LEU A 517 -7.42 -67.38 -19.13
CA LEU A 517 -8.34 -66.57 -19.94
C LEU A 517 -7.69 -66.21 -21.27
N LYS A 518 -8.51 -66.05 -22.31
CA LYS A 518 -8.08 -65.42 -23.56
C LYS A 518 -7.98 -63.90 -23.39
N TYR A 519 -7.41 -63.23 -24.39
CA TYR A 519 -7.23 -61.76 -24.40
C TYR A 519 -8.56 -60.99 -24.27
N ASP A 520 -9.67 -61.56 -24.75
CA ASP A 520 -11.02 -60.99 -24.65
C ASP A 520 -11.76 -61.39 -23.36
N ASN A 521 -11.04 -61.93 -22.37
CA ASN A 521 -11.57 -62.49 -21.12
C ASN A 521 -12.55 -63.67 -21.30
N SER A 522 -12.60 -64.31 -22.48
CA SER A 522 -13.32 -65.57 -22.64
C SER A 522 -12.54 -66.77 -22.09
N PHE A 523 -13.25 -67.79 -21.64
CA PHE A 523 -12.67 -69.06 -21.18
C PHE A 523 -13.34 -70.26 -21.84
N SER A 524 -12.57 -71.36 -21.95
CA SER A 524 -13.04 -72.68 -22.36
C SER A 524 -12.24 -73.70 -21.56
N ILE A 525 -12.90 -74.40 -20.63
CA ILE A 525 -12.27 -75.32 -19.68
C ILE A 525 -12.92 -76.68 -19.84
N THR A 526 -12.12 -77.72 -20.05
CA THR A 526 -12.64 -79.09 -20.03
C THR A 526 -12.48 -79.68 -18.63
N THR A 527 -13.60 -80.12 -18.03
CA THR A 527 -13.59 -80.83 -16.74
C THR A 527 -14.17 -82.22 -16.91
N ALA A 528 -13.59 -83.19 -16.19
CA ALA A 528 -14.18 -84.52 -16.08
C ALA A 528 -15.35 -84.48 -15.09
N LEU A 529 -16.43 -85.21 -15.39
CA LEU A 529 -17.60 -85.37 -14.55
C LEU A 529 -17.70 -86.80 -14.05
N GLU A 530 -18.10 -86.95 -12.80
CA GLU A 530 -18.50 -88.24 -12.21
C GLU A 530 -19.98 -88.48 -12.47
N GLU A 531 -20.41 -89.75 -12.55
CA GLU A 531 -21.83 -90.09 -12.75
C GLU A 531 -22.70 -89.46 -11.65
N GLY A 532 -23.80 -88.82 -12.04
CA GLY A 532 -24.67 -88.06 -11.14
C GLY A 532 -24.34 -86.57 -11.07
N GLU A 533 -24.67 -85.93 -9.95
CA GLU A 533 -24.52 -84.48 -9.78
C GLU A 533 -23.05 -84.06 -9.54
N ASN A 534 -22.58 -83.07 -10.31
CA ASN A 534 -21.26 -82.47 -10.16
C ASN A 534 -21.40 -81.00 -9.82
N SER A 535 -20.73 -80.56 -8.74
CA SER A 535 -20.67 -79.14 -8.36
C SER A 535 -19.41 -78.49 -8.92
N LEU A 536 -19.58 -77.49 -9.76
CA LEU A 536 -18.52 -76.71 -10.38
C LEU A 536 -18.50 -75.31 -9.74
N ALA A 537 -17.49 -75.04 -8.92
CA ALA A 537 -17.31 -73.76 -8.25
C ALA A 537 -16.41 -72.84 -9.08
N PHE A 538 -17.01 -71.80 -9.67
CA PHE A 538 -16.31 -70.76 -10.40
C PHE A 538 -16.03 -69.57 -9.50
N ARG A 539 -14.81 -69.04 -9.52
CA ARG A 539 -14.44 -67.83 -8.78
C ARG A 539 -13.59 -66.92 -9.65
N ALA A 540 -14.04 -65.69 -9.88
CA ALA A 540 -13.29 -64.66 -10.59
C ALA A 540 -12.88 -63.57 -9.59
N ILE A 541 -11.60 -63.18 -9.60
CA ILE A 541 -11.05 -62.16 -8.70
C ILE A 541 -10.17 -61.19 -9.49
N ASN A 542 -10.28 -59.90 -9.20
CA ASN A 542 -9.42 -58.87 -9.80
C ASN A 542 -8.22 -58.53 -8.91
N SER A 543 -7.31 -57.69 -9.42
CA SER A 543 -6.10 -57.27 -8.70
C SER A 543 -6.36 -56.48 -7.41
N TYR A 544 -7.59 -56.00 -7.19
CA TYR A 544 -8.04 -55.32 -5.97
C TYR A 544 -8.64 -56.28 -4.94
N GLY A 545 -8.69 -57.57 -5.24
CA GLY A 545 -9.28 -58.59 -4.36
C GLY A 545 -10.81 -58.61 -4.38
N LYS A 546 -11.47 -57.87 -5.28
CA LYS A 546 -12.93 -58.01 -5.46
C LYS A 546 -13.19 -59.28 -6.26
N GLU A 547 -14.12 -60.08 -5.78
CA GLU A 547 -14.43 -61.38 -6.36
C GLU A 547 -15.93 -61.59 -6.62
N THR A 548 -16.20 -62.53 -7.52
CA THR A 548 -17.51 -63.11 -7.79
C THR A 548 -17.35 -64.62 -7.82
N SER A 549 -18.19 -65.30 -7.05
CA SER A 549 -18.23 -66.76 -6.97
C SER A 549 -19.59 -67.27 -7.45
N ILE A 550 -19.59 -68.25 -8.36
CA ILE A 550 -20.79 -68.89 -8.89
C ILE A 550 -20.63 -70.40 -8.78
N MET A 551 -21.62 -71.07 -8.20
CA MET A 551 -21.71 -72.53 -8.21
C MET A 551 -22.66 -72.98 -9.31
N LYS A 552 -22.22 -73.93 -10.14
CA LYS A 552 -23.05 -74.60 -11.14
C LYS A 552 -23.15 -76.08 -10.81
N THR A 553 -24.36 -76.61 -10.86
CA THR A 553 -24.61 -78.04 -10.76
C THR A 553 -24.80 -78.60 -12.16
N VAL A 554 -24.04 -79.64 -12.51
CA VAL A 554 -24.12 -80.35 -13.78
C VAL A 554 -24.31 -81.83 -13.49
N THR A 555 -25.42 -82.41 -13.94
CA THR A 555 -25.69 -83.84 -13.80
C THR A 555 -25.16 -84.59 -15.02
N TYR A 556 -24.18 -85.46 -14.82
CA TYR A 556 -23.69 -86.38 -15.84
C TYR A 556 -24.46 -87.70 -15.76
N ILE A 557 -25.05 -88.12 -16.89
CA ILE A 557 -25.80 -89.37 -17.00
C ILE A 557 -25.21 -90.18 -18.16
N SER A 558 -24.63 -91.33 -17.84
CA SER A 558 -23.97 -92.22 -18.80
C SER A 558 -24.94 -93.05 -19.65
N GLU A 559 -26.10 -93.41 -19.10
CA GLU A 559 -27.12 -94.23 -19.77
C GLU A 559 -28.53 -93.65 -19.60
N MET A 560 -29.13 -93.15 -20.69
CA MET A 560 -30.55 -92.75 -20.69
C MET A 560 -31.46 -93.99 -20.71
N LYS A 561 -32.46 -94.01 -19.82
CA LYS A 561 -33.48 -95.06 -19.76
C LYS A 561 -34.54 -94.85 -20.87
N ALA A 562 -35.25 -95.92 -21.22
CA ALA A 562 -36.44 -95.81 -22.06
C ALA A 562 -37.63 -95.28 -21.23
N PRO A 563 -38.64 -94.65 -21.86
CA PRO A 563 -39.84 -94.18 -21.17
C PRO A 563 -40.56 -95.30 -20.42
N GLU A 564 -41.15 -95.00 -19.26
CA GLU A 564 -42.09 -95.91 -18.61
C GLU A 564 -43.41 -95.88 -19.39
N LEU A 565 -43.88 -97.05 -19.84
CA LEU A 565 -45.09 -97.20 -20.65
C LEU A 565 -46.01 -98.24 -20.01
N GLU A 566 -47.24 -97.82 -19.71
CA GLU A 566 -48.33 -98.67 -19.26
C GLU A 566 -49.46 -98.65 -20.30
N VAL A 567 -50.00 -99.82 -20.65
CA VAL A 567 -51.10 -99.98 -21.60
C VAL A 567 -52.24 -100.70 -20.90
N ASP A 568 -53.42 -100.08 -20.90
CA ASP A 568 -54.62 -100.61 -20.28
C ASP A 568 -54.99 -101.97 -20.89
N ASP A 569 -55.70 -102.79 -20.13
CA ASP A 569 -56.14 -104.09 -20.61
C ASP A 569 -57.24 -103.97 -21.67
N ILE A 570 -57.09 -104.78 -22.71
CA ILE A 570 -58.06 -104.89 -23.81
C ILE A 570 -58.72 -106.27 -23.74
N PRO A 571 -59.97 -106.43 -24.21
CA PRO A 571 -60.61 -107.73 -24.24
C PRO A 571 -59.82 -108.70 -25.14
N SER A 572 -59.83 -109.99 -24.79
CA SER A 572 -59.14 -111.02 -25.58
C SER A 572 -59.86 -111.35 -26.90
N ALA A 573 -61.16 -111.04 -27.00
CA ALA A 573 -61.95 -111.19 -28.22
C ALA A 573 -63.08 -110.14 -28.30
N THR A 574 -63.53 -109.82 -29.51
CA THR A 574 -64.62 -108.88 -29.77
C THR A 574 -65.37 -109.25 -31.06
N ASN A 575 -66.62 -108.80 -31.18
CA ASN A 575 -67.41 -108.86 -32.42
C ASN A 575 -67.56 -107.49 -33.10
N GLU A 576 -66.92 -106.46 -32.53
CA GLU A 576 -66.80 -105.13 -33.13
C GLU A 576 -65.50 -105.08 -33.95
N ASP A 577 -65.54 -104.42 -35.11
CA ASP A 577 -64.39 -104.25 -36.01
C ASP A 577 -63.37 -103.21 -35.51
N THR A 578 -63.52 -102.74 -34.27
CA THR A 578 -62.63 -101.78 -33.63
C THR A 578 -62.45 -102.06 -32.12
N VAL A 579 -61.33 -101.62 -31.55
CA VAL A 579 -61.04 -101.63 -30.11
C VAL A 579 -60.37 -100.32 -29.68
N GLU A 580 -60.69 -99.83 -28.48
CA GLU A 580 -59.96 -98.70 -27.89
C GLU A 580 -58.68 -99.19 -27.21
N ILE A 581 -57.55 -98.56 -27.55
CA ILE A 581 -56.25 -98.79 -26.90
C ILE A 581 -55.89 -97.53 -26.13
N SER A 582 -55.82 -97.63 -24.81
CA SER A 582 -55.45 -96.54 -23.91
C SER A 582 -54.30 -96.92 -22.98
N GLY A 583 -53.69 -95.93 -22.34
CA GLY A 583 -52.61 -96.13 -21.38
C GLY A 583 -51.95 -94.83 -20.95
N SER A 584 -50.79 -94.93 -20.29
CA SER A 584 -49.99 -93.78 -19.87
C SER A 584 -48.51 -93.95 -20.18
N VAL A 585 -47.83 -92.84 -20.42
CA VAL A 585 -46.39 -92.80 -20.67
C VAL A 585 -45.73 -91.69 -19.84
N TYR A 586 -44.57 -91.99 -19.27
CA TYR A 586 -43.80 -91.03 -18.49
C TYR A 586 -42.30 -91.25 -18.67
N ASP A 587 -41.57 -90.18 -18.98
CA ASP A 587 -40.12 -90.13 -18.90
C ASP A 587 -39.72 -88.89 -18.08
N ALA A 588 -39.00 -89.13 -16.97
CA ALA A 588 -38.63 -88.10 -16.01
C ALA A 588 -37.55 -87.14 -16.54
N LEU A 589 -36.73 -87.58 -17.49
CA LEU A 589 -35.60 -86.83 -18.03
C LEU A 589 -35.88 -86.25 -19.42
N ASP A 590 -36.93 -86.75 -20.07
CA ASP A 590 -37.37 -86.25 -21.36
C ASP A 590 -38.89 -86.23 -21.51
N SER A 591 -39.51 -85.08 -21.30
CA SER A 591 -40.96 -84.96 -21.53
C SER A 591 -41.37 -85.09 -23.00
N ALA A 592 -40.44 -85.09 -23.96
CA ALA A 592 -40.71 -85.21 -25.39
C ALA A 592 -40.81 -86.66 -25.87
N VAL A 593 -41.53 -87.51 -25.13
CA VAL A 593 -41.83 -88.89 -25.52
C VAL A 593 -42.85 -88.93 -26.64
N VAL A 594 -42.74 -89.88 -27.56
CA VAL A 594 -43.72 -90.14 -28.62
C VAL A 594 -44.22 -91.57 -28.53
N VAL A 595 -45.54 -91.75 -28.48
CA VAL A 595 -46.20 -93.07 -28.46
C VAL A 595 -46.69 -93.43 -29.85
N TYR A 596 -46.41 -94.65 -30.28
CA TYR A 596 -46.86 -95.26 -31.53
C TYR A 596 -47.66 -96.53 -31.25
N ILE A 597 -48.72 -96.78 -32.00
CA ILE A 597 -49.47 -98.04 -31.99
C ILE A 597 -49.42 -98.62 -33.41
N ASN A 598 -48.79 -99.78 -33.59
CA ASN A 598 -48.49 -100.40 -34.89
C ASN A 598 -48.02 -99.36 -35.91
N ASP A 599 -46.93 -98.65 -35.56
CA ASP A 599 -46.26 -97.61 -36.35
C ASP A 599 -47.03 -96.30 -36.57
N LYS A 600 -48.29 -96.19 -36.11
CA LYS A 600 -49.04 -94.94 -36.15
C LYS A 600 -48.78 -94.12 -34.88
N LYS A 601 -48.32 -92.88 -35.02
CA LYS A 601 -48.13 -91.95 -33.89
C LYS A 601 -49.49 -91.60 -33.25
N VAL A 602 -49.59 -91.77 -31.94
CA VAL A 602 -50.82 -91.58 -31.15
C VAL A 602 -50.71 -90.44 -30.14
N SER A 603 -49.55 -90.27 -29.50
CA SER A 603 -49.33 -89.19 -28.53
C SER A 603 -47.92 -88.61 -28.65
N SER A 604 -47.77 -87.37 -28.19
CA SER A 604 -46.48 -86.73 -27.96
C SER A 604 -46.53 -85.97 -26.65
N GLY A 605 -45.62 -86.28 -25.74
CA GLY A 605 -45.61 -85.78 -24.38
C GLY A 605 -45.80 -86.89 -23.34
N ASN A 606 -45.38 -86.63 -22.11
CA ASN A 606 -45.80 -87.43 -20.95
C ASN A 606 -47.32 -87.29 -20.72
N GLY A 607 -47.96 -88.35 -20.26
CA GLY A 607 -49.39 -88.36 -19.90
C GLY A 607 -50.15 -89.56 -20.46
N SER A 608 -51.48 -89.48 -20.38
CA SER A 608 -52.39 -90.51 -20.90
C SER A 608 -52.54 -90.42 -22.42
N PHE A 609 -52.72 -91.55 -23.08
CA PHE A 609 -53.10 -91.64 -24.50
C PHE A 609 -54.29 -92.58 -24.66
N SER A 610 -55.10 -92.34 -25.69
CA SER A 610 -56.13 -93.28 -26.14
C SER A 610 -56.33 -93.14 -27.65
N THR A 611 -56.57 -94.25 -28.35
CA THR A 611 -56.99 -94.25 -29.75
C THR A 611 -57.82 -95.47 -30.09
N THR A 612 -58.67 -95.34 -31.10
CA THR A 612 -59.40 -96.49 -31.66
C THR A 612 -58.55 -97.17 -32.73
N PHE A 613 -58.40 -98.49 -32.60
CA PHE A 613 -57.67 -99.36 -33.52
C PHE A 613 -58.65 -100.27 -34.25
N SER A 614 -58.58 -100.30 -35.59
CA SER A 614 -59.42 -101.18 -36.42
C SER A 614 -58.85 -102.60 -36.45
N LEU A 615 -59.74 -103.59 -36.40
CA LEU A 615 -59.41 -105.01 -36.33
C LEU A 615 -59.72 -105.68 -37.66
N GLU A 616 -58.81 -106.54 -38.12
CA GLU A 616 -59.07 -107.48 -39.20
C GLU A 616 -59.63 -108.79 -38.63
N GLU A 617 -60.46 -109.51 -39.39
CA GLU A 617 -61.03 -110.77 -38.90
C GLU A 617 -59.92 -111.76 -38.51
N GLY A 618 -60.03 -112.35 -37.32
CA GLY A 618 -59.00 -113.20 -36.73
C GLY A 618 -58.15 -112.49 -35.65
N ILE A 619 -56.92 -112.98 -35.43
CA ILE A 619 -56.03 -112.51 -34.36
C ILE A 619 -55.29 -111.23 -34.82
N ASN A 620 -55.45 -110.15 -34.07
CA ASN A 620 -54.76 -108.89 -34.26
C ASN A 620 -53.69 -108.72 -33.19
N ASN A 621 -52.44 -108.52 -33.60
CA ASN A 621 -51.33 -108.20 -32.71
C ASN A 621 -51.09 -106.68 -32.70
N ILE A 622 -51.07 -106.07 -31.53
CA ILE A 622 -50.98 -104.62 -31.33
C ILE A 622 -49.70 -104.32 -30.57
N SER A 623 -48.79 -103.57 -31.19
CA SER A 623 -47.54 -103.09 -30.60
C SER A 623 -47.68 -101.62 -30.21
N VAL A 624 -47.56 -101.33 -28.92
CA VAL A 624 -47.50 -99.96 -28.40
C VAL A 624 -46.05 -99.63 -28.06
N ASN A 625 -45.46 -98.64 -28.74
CA ASN A 625 -44.07 -98.22 -28.59
C ASN A 625 -44.00 -96.79 -28.06
N ALA A 626 -43.33 -96.57 -26.93
CA ALA A 626 -43.02 -95.23 -26.42
C ALA A 626 -41.54 -94.94 -26.61
N THR A 627 -41.21 -93.90 -27.38
CA THR A 627 -39.83 -93.54 -27.72
C THR A 627 -39.53 -92.11 -27.28
N ASN A 628 -38.46 -91.90 -26.49
CA ASN A 628 -38.00 -90.55 -26.14
C ASN A 628 -37.19 -89.89 -27.27
N SER A 629 -36.90 -88.59 -27.15
CA SER A 629 -36.10 -87.81 -28.12
C SER A 629 -34.68 -88.34 -28.31
N TYR A 630 -34.22 -89.19 -27.39
CA TYR A 630 -32.93 -89.89 -27.45
C TYR A 630 -33.00 -91.26 -28.15
N GLY A 631 -34.17 -91.66 -28.66
CA GLY A 631 -34.35 -92.89 -29.43
C GLY A 631 -34.42 -94.17 -28.60
N LYS A 632 -34.59 -94.09 -27.28
CA LYS A 632 -34.83 -95.25 -26.41
C LYS A 632 -36.33 -95.58 -26.41
N THR A 633 -36.66 -96.85 -26.63
CA THR A 633 -38.05 -97.31 -26.81
C THR A 633 -38.44 -98.37 -25.79
N THR A 634 -39.63 -98.21 -25.20
CA THR A 634 -40.33 -99.27 -24.46
C THR A 634 -41.48 -99.79 -25.32
N THR A 635 -41.63 -101.11 -25.42
CA THR A 635 -42.65 -101.77 -26.24
C THR A 635 -43.55 -102.66 -25.38
N VAL A 636 -44.86 -102.50 -25.52
CA VAL A 636 -45.88 -103.38 -24.94
C VAL A 636 -46.69 -104.01 -26.07
N LEU A 637 -46.83 -105.35 -26.04
CA LEU A 637 -47.62 -106.10 -27.02
C LEU A 637 -48.94 -106.53 -26.40
N LYS A 638 -50.04 -106.34 -27.13
CA LYS A 638 -51.37 -106.86 -26.81
C LYS A 638 -51.91 -107.66 -28.00
N SER A 639 -52.87 -108.54 -27.76
CA SER A 639 -53.51 -109.34 -28.80
C SER A 639 -55.01 -109.45 -28.57
N ILE A 640 -55.81 -109.32 -29.63
CA ILE A 640 -57.27 -109.45 -29.58
C ILE A 640 -57.76 -110.22 -30.81
N THR A 641 -58.76 -111.09 -30.62
CA THR A 641 -59.38 -111.85 -31.72
C THR A 641 -60.71 -111.22 -32.13
N TYR A 642 -60.85 -110.77 -33.37
CA TYR A 642 -62.10 -110.24 -33.92
C TYR A 642 -62.84 -111.32 -34.72
N GLN A 643 -64.14 -111.50 -34.46
CA GLN A 643 -65.02 -112.38 -35.24
C GLN A 643 -66.23 -111.60 -35.78
N ALA A 644 -66.38 -111.55 -37.10
CA ALA A 644 -67.50 -110.83 -37.73
C ALA A 644 -68.85 -111.56 -37.48
N PRO A 645 -69.93 -110.82 -37.17
CA PRO A 645 -71.26 -111.43 -36.99
C PRO A 645 -71.81 -112.03 -38.30
N SER A 646 -72.35 -113.25 -38.25
CA SER A 646 -72.84 -114.00 -39.42
C SER A 646 -74.11 -113.39 -40.03
N THR A 647 -74.10 -113.14 -41.35
CA THR A 647 -75.26 -112.70 -42.14
C THR A 647 -76.16 -113.88 -42.54
N GLU A 648 -77.41 -113.96 -42.08
CA GLU A 648 -78.43 -114.88 -42.62
C GLU A 648 -79.00 -114.33 -43.94
N GLU A 649 -78.87 -115.14 -44.99
CA GLU A 649 -79.33 -114.93 -46.37
C GLU A 649 -80.61 -115.77 -46.58
N VAL A 650 -81.73 -115.15 -47.02
CA VAL A 650 -82.95 -115.87 -47.43
C VAL A 650 -83.20 -115.58 -48.91
N GLU A 651 -82.95 -116.59 -49.75
CA GLU A 651 -83.26 -116.66 -51.19
C GLU A 651 -84.48 -117.59 -51.48
N PRO A 652 -85.06 -117.58 -52.71
CA PRO A 652 -86.53 -117.62 -52.97
C PRO A 652 -87.07 -118.91 -53.66
N GLU A 653 -88.27 -118.80 -54.28
CA GLU A 653 -89.02 -119.72 -55.19
C GLU A 653 -89.93 -120.80 -54.55
N SER A 654 -91.06 -121.27 -55.11
CA SER A 654 -92.06 -120.86 -56.13
C SER A 654 -93.08 -122.04 -56.21
N GLU A 655 -94.39 -121.75 -56.39
CA GLU A 655 -95.42 -122.47 -57.20
C GLU A 655 -95.53 -124.04 -57.18
N LEU A 656 -96.67 -124.75 -57.28
CA LEU A 656 -98.08 -124.56 -57.67
C LEU A 656 -98.83 -125.89 -57.38
N GLU A 657 -100.16 -125.81 -57.18
CA GLU A 657 -101.26 -126.78 -57.51
C GLU A 657 -101.20 -128.25 -57.04
N GLU A 658 -102.28 -128.96 -56.64
CA GLU A 658 -103.64 -129.08 -57.18
C GLU A 658 -104.55 -129.88 -56.17
N THR A 659 -105.86 -129.56 -56.10
CA THR A 659 -107.10 -130.40 -55.89
C THR A 659 -107.10 -131.70 -55.04
N THR A 660 -108.11 -132.17 -54.27
CA THR A 660 -109.60 -132.03 -54.21
C THR A 660 -110.14 -132.75 -52.95
N MET A 661 -111.12 -132.16 -52.23
CA MET A 661 -112.48 -132.70 -51.98
C MET A 661 -113.34 -131.69 -51.22
#